data_AF-A0A9P8K5V1-F1
#
_entry.id   AF-A0A9P8K5V1-F1
#
_cell.length_a   1.000
_cell.length_b   1.000
_cell.length_c   1.000
_cell.angle_alpha   90.00
_cell.angle_beta   90.00
_cell.angle_gamma   90.00
#
_symmetry.space_group_name_H-M   'P 1'
#
loop_
_entity.id
_entity.type
_entity.pdbx_description
1 polymer ?
#
loop_
_entity_poly.entity_id
_entity_poly.type
_entity_poly.pdbx_seq_one_letter_code
_entity_poly.pdbx_strand_id
1 'polypeptide(L)'
;MPIDAKPKMELPSARPYAFKFRPESTALVIIDMQRDFLDAGGYGAIQCGNNDIFEGVRNIVSQTRAVLNAARKMDIHVVHTREGHKPDLSDLPASKRLRQKSAPSGHHVIGIGDEGPMGRLLVRGEYGHDIIDDLKPFPGETIIDKPGKGSFWNTTLHRKLLARGITHLLITGVTTECCVNTTFREASDRGFECCVLTDCTSGFESSFVDSTLKMLCSYDGLFGYVCSSKDLLTYGQDSHLTPPRTPPGYIGDLAFSALQQQYRDAEITVTDVVKAVSRRISDYHMKDSAVWTFVQSDEDLLQAAHALEERYRHQPLPPLYGIPFAVKDNIDVQGVPTTSACEAASFIPTKSAKVVNALIKAGALFVGKTNLDQLAAGLSGCRSPFGYPRSVFDQRRISGGSSSGSAVAVAAGLVTFALGTDTAGSGRVPAAFNGITGFKPTKGTLSASGLVPACKSLDTISILTSTVDEARAVWLVADEGPDMMDPFAKFQQSLPLWHVDFRGLREGGFVFGVPPTSALAICTPTYRKHFDLAIERLELLGGVRQEIDWTPFEGGSRLLYDGALMNERVQCVGPEFLKDKRQNLHPTTRALFESAMSRNTKPWDVYRDQHAQALYTRQAAVIFEKIDILLVPTTTCHPTVAEMEEDPIALNAKLGEFTHFANVLDLCGVAVHSSDYEENEGKRLPFGVTLIGASGMDGKVLDIAKVFEQTPVSR
;
A
#
# COMPACT_ATOMS: atom_id res chain seq x y z
N MET A 1 27.16 9.02 5.73
CA MET A 1 27.35 7.57 5.47
C MET A 1 26.11 7.10 4.72
N PRO A 2 26.20 6.25 3.68
CA PRO A 2 24.98 5.70 3.09
C PRO A 2 24.29 4.87 4.17
N ILE A 3 23.05 5.23 4.49
CA ILE A 3 22.20 4.47 5.43
C ILE A 3 22.01 3.07 4.85
N ASP A 4 22.22 2.07 5.72
CA ASP A 4 22.35 0.63 5.46
C ASP A 4 21.35 0.06 4.43
N ALA A 5 21.74 0.07 3.16
CA ALA A 5 21.19 -0.92 2.23
C ALA A 5 21.93 -2.24 2.48
N LYS A 6 21.21 -3.36 2.60
CA LYS A 6 21.84 -4.69 2.66
C LYS A 6 22.83 -4.81 1.48
N PRO A 7 24.01 -5.42 1.69
CA PRO A 7 25.00 -5.53 0.62
C PRO A 7 24.38 -6.28 -0.57
N LYS A 8 24.75 -5.88 -1.79
CA LYS A 8 24.37 -6.61 -3.00
C LYS A 8 24.87 -8.05 -2.85
N MET A 9 23.97 -9.01 -2.97
CA MET A 9 24.26 -10.45 -3.01
C MET A 9 24.60 -10.86 -4.44
N GLU A 10 25.31 -11.95 -4.60
CA GLU A 10 25.80 -12.42 -5.90
C GLU A 10 25.64 -13.94 -6.02
N LEU A 11 25.13 -14.40 -7.17
CA LEU A 11 25.09 -15.82 -7.54
C LEU A 11 26.20 -16.06 -8.58
N PRO A 12 27.43 -16.41 -8.15
CA PRO A 12 28.59 -16.49 -9.03
C PRO A 12 28.49 -17.60 -10.08
N SER A 13 27.72 -18.67 -9.83
CA SER A 13 27.49 -19.75 -10.80
C SER A 13 26.45 -19.42 -11.86
N ALA A 14 25.82 -18.24 -11.79
CA ALA A 14 24.84 -17.82 -12.78
C ALA A 14 25.48 -17.67 -14.16
N ARG A 15 24.70 -18.03 -15.19
CA ARG A 15 25.05 -17.85 -16.60
C ARG A 15 24.10 -16.82 -17.21
N PRO A 16 24.60 -15.96 -18.12
CA PRO A 16 25.93 -15.98 -18.73
C PRO A 16 27.08 -15.45 -17.85
N TYR A 17 26.75 -14.70 -16.81
CA TYR A 17 27.67 -14.20 -15.78
C TYR A 17 26.92 -14.06 -14.45
N ALA A 18 27.64 -13.67 -13.40
CA ALA A 18 27.10 -13.63 -12.05
C ALA A 18 25.86 -12.71 -11.92
N PHE A 19 24.82 -13.23 -11.26
CA PHE A 19 23.57 -12.51 -11.03
C PHE A 19 23.64 -11.74 -9.71
N LYS A 20 23.45 -10.42 -9.74
CA LYS A 20 23.55 -9.54 -8.56
C LYS A 20 22.19 -9.00 -8.18
N PHE A 21 21.85 -9.05 -6.91
CA PHE A 21 20.53 -8.62 -6.44
C PHE A 21 20.57 -8.12 -4.99
N ARG A 22 19.46 -7.54 -4.54
CA ARG A 22 19.25 -7.14 -3.14
C ARG A 22 17.97 -7.77 -2.58
N PRO A 23 17.99 -8.41 -1.40
CA PRO A 23 16.81 -9.09 -0.85
C PRO A 23 15.55 -8.23 -0.82
N GLU A 24 15.67 -6.98 -0.39
CA GLU A 24 14.54 -6.05 -0.23
C GLU A 24 13.83 -5.67 -1.54
N SER A 25 14.48 -5.86 -2.68
CA SER A 25 13.95 -5.58 -4.02
C SER A 25 13.83 -6.85 -4.88
N THR A 26 13.90 -8.02 -4.25
CA THR A 26 13.85 -9.32 -4.93
C THR A 26 12.62 -10.11 -4.50
N ALA A 27 11.98 -10.78 -5.46
CA ALA A 27 10.95 -11.77 -5.16
C ALA A 27 11.36 -13.17 -5.62
N LEU A 28 11.06 -14.17 -4.78
CA LEU A 28 11.04 -15.58 -5.16
C LEU A 28 9.65 -15.91 -5.72
N VAL A 29 9.58 -16.30 -6.99
CA VAL A 29 8.34 -16.70 -7.66
C VAL A 29 8.33 -18.23 -7.82
N ILE A 30 7.46 -18.90 -7.07
CA ILE A 30 7.28 -20.35 -7.07
C ILE A 30 6.08 -20.68 -7.95
N ILE A 31 6.35 -21.27 -9.11
CA ILE A 31 5.36 -21.46 -10.16
C ILE A 31 4.70 -22.83 -10.08
N ASP A 32 3.38 -22.83 -9.88
CA ASP A 32 2.44 -23.92 -10.13
C ASP A 32 2.77 -25.24 -9.41
N MET A 33 3.33 -25.15 -8.21
CA MET A 33 3.61 -26.31 -7.33
C MET A 33 2.31 -26.85 -6.68
N GLN A 34 1.27 -27.04 -7.49
CA GLN A 34 -0.05 -27.53 -7.12
C GLN A 34 -0.10 -29.05 -7.16
N ARG A 35 -1.02 -29.64 -6.38
CA ARG A 35 -1.29 -31.09 -6.42
C ARG A 35 -1.65 -31.55 -7.83
N ASP A 36 -2.39 -30.74 -8.57
CA ASP A 36 -2.74 -31.02 -9.97
C ASP A 36 -1.51 -31.24 -10.86
N PHE A 37 -0.35 -30.64 -10.57
CA PHE A 37 0.86 -30.87 -11.36
C PHE A 37 1.84 -31.90 -10.77
N LEU A 38 1.70 -32.25 -9.49
CA LEU A 38 2.74 -32.97 -8.73
C LEU A 38 2.26 -34.26 -8.04
N ASP A 39 0.96 -34.42 -7.82
CA ASP A 39 0.37 -35.58 -7.16
C ASP A 39 -0.28 -36.53 -8.20
N ALA A 40 -0.27 -37.82 -7.92
CA ALA A 40 -0.89 -38.83 -8.78
C ALA A 40 -2.39 -38.56 -8.96
N GLY A 41 -2.90 -38.76 -10.19
CA GLY A 41 -4.29 -38.44 -10.54
C GLY A 41 -4.56 -36.96 -10.79
N GLY A 42 -3.55 -36.09 -10.72
CA GLY A 42 -3.64 -34.68 -11.11
C GLY A 42 -3.52 -34.46 -12.62
N TYR A 43 -3.78 -33.23 -13.05
CA TYR A 43 -3.63 -32.77 -14.44
C TYR A 43 -2.25 -33.09 -15.06
N GLY A 44 -1.16 -32.95 -14.32
CA GLY A 44 0.21 -33.22 -14.76
C GLY A 44 0.45 -34.68 -15.12
N ALA A 45 -0.09 -35.63 -14.35
CA ALA A 45 0.02 -37.06 -14.65
C ALA A 45 -0.69 -37.40 -15.97
N ILE A 46 -1.89 -36.82 -16.16
CA ILE A 46 -2.67 -36.93 -17.39
C ILE A 46 -1.91 -36.29 -18.56
N GLN A 47 -1.22 -35.18 -18.32
CA GLN A 47 -0.47 -34.45 -19.34
C GLN A 47 0.82 -35.13 -19.77
N CYS A 48 1.50 -35.80 -18.84
CA CYS A 48 2.74 -36.51 -19.10
C CYS A 48 2.49 -37.84 -19.83
N GLY A 49 1.43 -38.58 -19.47
CA GLY A 49 1.11 -39.88 -20.06
C GLY A 49 2.15 -40.99 -19.78
N ASN A 50 3.18 -40.71 -18.96
CA ASN A 50 4.24 -41.63 -18.56
C ASN A 50 4.53 -41.44 -17.07
N ASN A 51 4.30 -42.49 -16.28
CA ASN A 51 4.42 -42.42 -14.82
C ASN A 51 5.86 -42.20 -14.35
N ASP A 52 6.85 -42.86 -14.95
CA ASP A 52 8.25 -42.75 -14.55
C ASP A 52 8.78 -41.32 -14.73
N ILE A 53 8.41 -40.69 -15.86
CA ILE A 53 8.75 -39.30 -16.14
C ILE A 53 8.02 -38.36 -15.17
N PHE A 54 6.72 -38.59 -14.94
CA PHE A 54 5.91 -37.78 -14.05
C PHE A 54 6.42 -37.82 -12.60
N GLU A 55 6.76 -39.00 -12.07
CA GLU A 55 7.32 -39.16 -10.73
C GLU A 55 8.61 -38.34 -10.57
N GLY A 56 9.43 -38.27 -11.64
CA GLY A 56 10.65 -37.46 -11.68
C GLY A 56 10.42 -35.95 -11.51
N VAL A 57 9.25 -35.41 -11.86
CA VAL A 57 8.93 -33.98 -11.70
C VAL A 57 8.95 -33.57 -10.23
N ARG A 58 8.52 -34.46 -9.33
CA ARG A 58 8.45 -34.19 -7.89
C ARG A 58 9.82 -34.07 -7.23
N ASN A 59 10.89 -34.50 -7.89
CA ASN A 59 12.25 -34.48 -7.33
C ASN A 59 12.74 -33.08 -6.94
N ILE A 60 12.18 -32.00 -7.52
CA ILE A 60 12.56 -30.62 -7.21
C ILE A 60 11.97 -30.09 -5.90
N VAL A 61 11.00 -30.79 -5.28
CA VAL A 61 10.23 -30.27 -4.13
C VAL A 61 11.12 -30.02 -2.92
N SER A 62 12.02 -30.95 -2.60
CA SER A 62 12.92 -30.82 -1.45
C SER A 62 13.85 -29.62 -1.58
N GLN A 63 14.40 -29.40 -2.79
CA GLN A 63 15.29 -28.29 -3.10
C GLN A 63 14.53 -26.96 -3.11
N THR A 64 13.34 -26.92 -3.72
CA THR A 64 12.46 -25.75 -3.73
C THR A 64 12.07 -25.34 -2.31
N ARG A 65 11.82 -26.31 -1.41
CA ARG A 65 11.53 -26.04 0.01
C ARG A 65 12.73 -25.43 0.73
N ALA A 66 13.95 -25.90 0.45
CA ALA A 66 15.15 -25.31 1.01
C ALA A 66 15.32 -23.85 0.56
N VAL A 67 15.09 -23.57 -0.73
CA VAL A 67 15.11 -22.20 -1.28
C VAL A 67 14.03 -21.32 -0.67
N LEU A 68 12.81 -21.81 -0.54
CA LEU A 68 11.70 -21.09 0.10
C LEU A 68 12.06 -20.70 1.54
N ASN A 69 12.64 -21.62 2.31
CA ASN A 69 13.08 -21.34 3.66
C ASN A 69 14.25 -20.34 3.72
N ALA A 70 15.20 -20.41 2.80
CA ALA A 70 16.28 -19.43 2.69
C ALA A 70 15.75 -18.03 2.35
N ALA A 71 14.84 -17.93 1.36
CA ALA A 71 14.20 -16.68 0.97
C ALA A 71 13.47 -16.02 2.17
N ARG A 72 12.71 -16.81 2.93
CA ARG A 72 12.03 -16.35 4.16
C ARG A 72 13.01 -15.78 5.19
N LYS A 73 14.14 -16.46 5.45
CA LYS A 73 15.18 -15.99 6.38
C LYS A 73 15.85 -14.69 5.94
N MET A 74 15.94 -14.47 4.62
CA MET A 74 16.56 -13.29 4.03
C MET A 74 15.58 -12.10 3.91
N ASP A 75 14.32 -12.30 4.30
CA ASP A 75 13.18 -11.41 4.04
C ASP A 75 12.94 -11.13 2.54
N ILE A 76 13.27 -12.08 1.66
CA ILE A 76 12.92 -12.01 0.23
C ILE A 76 11.42 -12.21 0.09
N HIS A 77 10.78 -11.40 -0.77
CA HIS A 77 9.34 -11.51 -0.97
C HIS A 77 8.98 -12.84 -1.66
N VAL A 78 8.06 -13.62 -1.07
CA VAL A 78 7.62 -14.90 -1.65
C VAL A 78 6.29 -14.72 -2.39
N VAL A 79 6.26 -15.19 -3.62
CA VAL A 79 5.07 -15.25 -4.48
C VAL A 79 4.87 -16.69 -4.93
N HIS A 80 3.70 -17.25 -4.65
CA HIS A 80 3.25 -18.53 -5.17
C HIS A 80 2.27 -18.30 -6.31
N THR A 81 2.38 -19.08 -7.39
CA THR A 81 1.38 -19.05 -8.47
C THR A 81 0.68 -20.39 -8.57
N ARG A 82 -0.58 -20.33 -8.97
CA ARG A 82 -1.43 -21.49 -9.20
C ARG A 82 -2.14 -21.31 -10.53
N GLU A 83 -1.95 -22.23 -11.46
CA GLU A 83 -2.76 -22.26 -12.67
C GLU A 83 -4.15 -22.77 -12.33
N GLY A 84 -5.16 -21.97 -12.66
CA GLY A 84 -6.54 -22.37 -12.47
C GLY A 84 -7.57 -21.35 -12.91
N HIS A 85 -8.75 -21.89 -13.18
CA HIS A 85 -9.89 -21.17 -13.72
C HIS A 85 -10.95 -20.93 -12.66
N LYS A 86 -11.78 -19.91 -12.87
CA LYS A 86 -12.95 -19.66 -12.02
C LYS A 86 -13.84 -20.91 -11.96
N PRO A 87 -14.60 -21.12 -10.88
CA PRO A 87 -15.53 -22.25 -10.77
C PRO A 87 -16.50 -22.40 -11.95
N ASP A 88 -16.92 -21.28 -12.55
CA ASP A 88 -17.81 -21.22 -13.71
C ASP A 88 -17.09 -21.35 -15.06
N LEU A 89 -15.76 -21.47 -15.06
CA LEU A 89 -14.88 -21.52 -16.23
C LEU A 89 -14.97 -20.30 -17.16
N SER A 90 -15.50 -19.17 -16.68
CA SER A 90 -15.68 -17.96 -17.49
C SER A 90 -14.37 -17.34 -18.00
N ASP A 91 -13.24 -17.68 -17.38
CA ASP A 91 -11.90 -17.26 -17.78
C ASP A 91 -11.09 -18.38 -18.50
N LEU A 92 -11.74 -19.48 -18.90
CA LEU A 92 -11.14 -20.57 -19.68
C LEU A 92 -11.43 -20.40 -21.18
N PRO A 93 -10.43 -20.07 -22.02
CA PRO A 93 -10.65 -19.97 -23.47
C PRO A 93 -11.06 -21.32 -24.08
N ALA A 94 -12.00 -21.29 -25.02
CA ALA A 94 -12.48 -22.49 -25.72
C ALA A 94 -11.35 -23.30 -26.36
N SER A 95 -10.32 -22.63 -26.90
CA SER A 95 -9.14 -23.28 -27.46
C SER A 95 -8.34 -24.07 -26.41
N LYS A 96 -8.23 -23.54 -25.19
CA LYS A 96 -7.54 -24.21 -24.07
C LYS A 96 -8.36 -25.39 -23.57
N ARG A 97 -9.69 -25.25 -23.53
CA ARG A 97 -10.62 -26.30 -23.11
C ARG A 97 -10.69 -27.49 -24.08
N LEU A 98 -10.72 -27.23 -25.39
CA LEU A 98 -11.10 -28.24 -26.38
C LEU A 98 -9.92 -28.83 -27.15
N ARG A 99 -8.86 -28.07 -27.43
CA ARG A 99 -7.82 -28.46 -28.41
C ARG A 99 -7.14 -29.79 -28.07
N GLN A 100 -6.78 -30.01 -26.80
CA GLN A 100 -6.12 -31.25 -26.39
C GLN A 100 -7.07 -32.45 -26.44
N LYS A 101 -8.31 -32.29 -25.96
CA LYS A 101 -9.34 -33.35 -26.00
C LYS A 101 -9.75 -33.72 -27.42
N SER A 102 -9.69 -32.76 -28.34
CA SER A 102 -10.05 -32.96 -29.75
C SER A 102 -8.86 -33.34 -30.65
N ALA A 103 -7.67 -33.59 -30.08
CA ALA A 103 -6.49 -33.93 -30.86
C ALA A 103 -6.65 -35.33 -31.51
N PRO A 104 -6.54 -35.48 -32.84
CA PRO A 104 -6.81 -36.75 -33.53
C PRO A 104 -5.96 -37.93 -33.08
N SER A 105 -4.77 -37.66 -32.54
CA SER A 105 -3.82 -38.66 -32.02
C SER A 105 -3.44 -38.37 -30.57
N GLY A 106 -4.28 -37.64 -29.84
CA GLY A 106 -4.06 -37.33 -28.43
C GLY A 106 -4.48 -38.48 -27.51
N HIS A 107 -3.85 -38.56 -26.33
CA HIS A 107 -4.21 -39.50 -25.27
C HIS A 107 -5.14 -38.88 -24.21
N HIS A 108 -5.53 -37.61 -24.38
CA HIS A 108 -6.32 -36.86 -23.40
C HIS A 108 -7.82 -37.13 -23.55
N VAL A 109 -8.40 -37.83 -22.56
CA VAL A 109 -9.86 -38.08 -22.48
C VAL A 109 -10.60 -37.13 -21.54
N ILE A 110 -9.88 -36.57 -20.55
CA ILE A 110 -10.34 -35.55 -19.61
C ILE A 110 -9.45 -34.30 -19.74
N GLY A 111 -10.02 -33.12 -19.50
CA GLY A 111 -9.31 -31.86 -19.61
C GLY A 111 -9.72 -30.87 -18.53
N ILE A 112 -9.28 -29.62 -18.70
CA ILE A 112 -9.49 -28.55 -17.74
C ILE A 112 -10.98 -28.35 -17.45
N GLY A 113 -11.34 -28.40 -16.17
CA GLY A 113 -12.71 -28.23 -15.68
C GLY A 113 -13.56 -29.50 -15.64
N ASP A 114 -13.10 -30.61 -16.20
CA ASP A 114 -13.73 -31.93 -16.05
C ASP A 114 -13.41 -32.53 -14.67
N GLU A 115 -14.26 -33.45 -14.21
CA GLU A 115 -14.07 -34.16 -12.94
C GLU A 115 -12.85 -35.09 -12.99
N GLY A 116 -11.99 -34.96 -11.98
CA GLY A 116 -10.83 -35.82 -11.76
C GLY A 116 -10.79 -36.39 -10.34
N PRO A 117 -9.78 -37.23 -10.03
CA PRO A 117 -9.63 -37.86 -8.70
C PRO A 117 -9.51 -36.88 -7.51
N MET A 118 -9.10 -35.64 -7.77
CA MET A 118 -8.87 -34.59 -6.76
C MET A 118 -9.86 -33.41 -6.88
N GLY A 119 -11.00 -33.63 -7.51
CA GLY A 119 -11.95 -32.60 -7.90
C GLY A 119 -11.76 -32.15 -9.35
N ARG A 120 -12.38 -31.03 -9.72
CA ARG A 120 -12.34 -30.53 -11.10
C ARG A 120 -10.95 -30.00 -11.44
N LEU A 121 -10.37 -30.50 -12.53
CA LEU A 121 -8.98 -30.23 -12.90
C LEU A 121 -8.73 -28.73 -13.17
N LEU A 122 -7.75 -28.15 -12.48
CA LEU A 122 -7.37 -26.73 -12.57
C LEU A 122 -8.54 -25.76 -12.34
N VAL A 123 -9.44 -26.08 -11.41
CA VAL A 123 -10.53 -25.20 -10.98
C VAL A 123 -10.26 -24.64 -9.59
N ARG A 124 -10.36 -23.32 -9.43
CA ARG A 124 -10.09 -22.64 -8.17
C ARG A 124 -11.07 -23.10 -7.09
N GLY A 125 -10.51 -23.47 -5.93
CA GLY A 125 -11.26 -23.96 -4.77
C GLY A 125 -11.31 -25.49 -4.67
N GLU A 126 -10.92 -26.22 -5.71
CA GLU A 126 -10.80 -27.68 -5.67
C GLU A 126 -9.53 -28.12 -4.94
N TYR A 127 -9.54 -29.35 -4.41
CA TYR A 127 -8.39 -29.92 -3.68
C TYR A 127 -7.14 -30.02 -4.56
N GLY A 128 -7.30 -30.49 -5.81
CA GLY A 128 -6.20 -30.60 -6.78
C GLY A 128 -5.54 -29.26 -7.12
N HIS A 129 -6.31 -28.16 -7.07
CA HIS A 129 -5.79 -26.83 -7.41
C HIS A 129 -4.87 -26.24 -6.32
N ASP A 130 -4.86 -26.78 -5.10
CA ASP A 130 -4.07 -26.18 -4.03
C ASP A 130 -2.57 -26.52 -4.10
N ILE A 131 -1.74 -25.69 -3.46
CA ILE A 131 -0.29 -25.93 -3.34
C ILE A 131 -0.04 -27.15 -2.45
N ILE A 132 0.97 -27.95 -2.79
CA ILE A 132 1.35 -29.11 -1.97
C ILE A 132 1.78 -28.71 -0.55
N ASP A 133 1.54 -29.58 0.44
CA ASP A 133 1.79 -29.26 1.85
C ASP A 133 3.26 -28.90 2.14
N ASP A 134 4.20 -29.52 1.42
CA ASP A 134 5.65 -29.26 1.55
C ASP A 134 6.04 -27.79 1.30
N LEU A 135 5.24 -27.07 0.51
CA LEU A 135 5.49 -25.70 0.07
C LEU A 135 4.38 -24.75 0.52
N LYS A 136 3.63 -25.12 1.56
CA LYS A 136 2.50 -24.35 2.07
C LYS A 136 2.88 -22.88 2.30
N PRO A 137 2.12 -21.93 1.73
CA PRO A 137 2.34 -20.51 1.96
C PRO A 137 2.15 -20.11 3.42
N PHE A 138 2.97 -19.18 3.90
CA PHE A 138 2.75 -18.53 5.20
C PHE A 138 1.70 -17.41 5.08
N PRO A 139 0.98 -17.08 6.18
CA PRO A 139 0.12 -15.90 6.22
C PRO A 139 0.85 -14.65 5.71
N GLY A 140 0.26 -13.97 4.72
CA GLY A 140 0.84 -12.77 4.10
C GLY A 140 1.72 -13.02 2.87
N GLU A 141 2.12 -14.26 2.59
CA GLU A 141 2.76 -14.59 1.30
C GLU A 141 1.76 -14.44 0.15
N THR A 142 2.24 -13.90 -0.97
CA THR A 142 1.36 -13.61 -2.11
C THR A 142 1.00 -14.91 -2.82
N ILE A 143 -0.28 -15.14 -3.08
CA ILE A 143 -0.77 -16.21 -3.94
C ILE A 143 -1.44 -15.58 -5.17
N ILE A 144 -1.02 -15.99 -6.36
CA ILE A 144 -1.58 -15.55 -7.64
C ILE A 144 -2.24 -16.71 -8.34
N ASP A 145 -3.57 -16.68 -8.43
CA ASP A 145 -4.30 -17.58 -9.31
C ASP A 145 -4.30 -17.03 -10.73
N LYS A 146 -3.77 -17.80 -11.69
CA LYS A 146 -3.62 -17.41 -13.09
C LYS A 146 -4.43 -18.32 -14.02
N PRO A 147 -5.24 -17.77 -14.94
CA PRO A 147 -5.90 -18.58 -15.97
C PRO A 147 -5.00 -18.87 -17.17
N GLY A 148 -3.89 -18.13 -17.31
CA GLY A 148 -2.90 -18.28 -18.38
C GLY A 148 -1.66 -19.08 -17.95
N LYS A 149 -0.81 -19.38 -18.94
CA LYS A 149 0.50 -20.00 -18.71
C LYS A 149 1.44 -19.04 -17.99
N GLY A 150 1.52 -17.80 -18.48
CA GLY A 150 2.30 -16.73 -17.86
C GLY A 150 1.60 -16.15 -16.64
N SER A 151 2.36 -15.92 -15.57
CA SER A 151 1.81 -15.45 -14.28
C SER A 151 1.37 -13.99 -14.27
N PHE A 152 1.64 -13.23 -15.33
CA PHE A 152 1.15 -11.86 -15.50
C PHE A 152 -0.16 -11.77 -16.30
N TRP A 153 -0.54 -12.83 -17.00
CA TRP A 153 -1.71 -12.81 -17.87
C TRP A 153 -3.02 -12.78 -17.07
N ASN A 154 -3.74 -11.67 -17.14
CA ASN A 154 -5.00 -11.42 -16.43
C ASN A 154 -4.88 -11.62 -14.91
N THR A 155 -3.74 -11.23 -14.33
CA THR A 155 -3.48 -11.30 -12.89
C THR A 155 -3.08 -9.94 -12.33
N THR A 156 -2.89 -9.88 -11.01
CA THR A 156 -2.41 -8.69 -10.29
C THR A 156 -0.91 -8.76 -9.96
N LEU A 157 -0.19 -9.77 -10.49
CA LEU A 157 1.23 -10.00 -10.18
C LEU A 157 2.08 -8.76 -10.46
N HIS A 158 1.96 -8.17 -11.66
CA HIS A 158 2.78 -7.02 -12.05
C HIS A 158 2.63 -5.86 -11.04
N ARG A 159 1.37 -5.48 -10.76
CA ARG A 159 1.07 -4.43 -9.78
C ARG A 159 1.61 -4.77 -8.40
N LYS A 160 1.46 -6.02 -7.93
CA LYS A 160 1.92 -6.43 -6.59
C LYS A 160 3.45 -6.38 -6.45
N LEU A 161 4.19 -6.66 -7.53
CA LEU A 161 5.64 -6.52 -7.59
C LEU A 161 6.06 -5.04 -7.60
N LEU A 162 5.43 -4.22 -8.46
CA LEU A 162 5.68 -2.78 -8.52
C LEU A 162 5.34 -2.06 -7.21
N ALA A 163 4.24 -2.41 -6.57
CA ALA A 163 3.82 -1.89 -5.26
C ALA A 163 4.86 -2.16 -4.16
N ARG A 164 5.67 -3.22 -4.32
CA ARG A 164 6.73 -3.63 -3.39
C ARG A 164 8.11 -3.11 -3.77
N GLY A 165 8.25 -2.39 -4.88
CA GLY A 165 9.56 -1.95 -5.38
C GLY A 165 10.44 -3.14 -5.82
N ILE A 166 9.83 -4.25 -6.24
CA ILE A 166 10.58 -5.41 -6.74
C ILE A 166 11.16 -5.09 -8.11
N THR A 167 12.44 -5.40 -8.26
CA THR A 167 13.20 -5.22 -9.50
C THR A 167 13.84 -6.52 -10.01
N HIS A 168 14.04 -7.50 -9.12
CA HIS A 168 14.68 -8.78 -9.44
C HIS A 168 13.74 -9.95 -9.10
N LEU A 169 13.76 -10.99 -9.94
CA LEU A 169 12.97 -12.20 -9.74
C LEU A 169 13.87 -13.44 -9.75
N LEU A 170 13.77 -14.24 -8.68
CA LEU A 170 14.26 -15.61 -8.62
C LEU A 170 13.08 -16.52 -8.95
N ILE A 171 13.21 -17.37 -9.97
CA ILE A 171 12.08 -18.15 -10.50
C ILE A 171 12.33 -19.64 -10.31
N THR A 172 11.34 -20.34 -9.74
CA THR A 172 11.30 -21.79 -9.52
C THR A 172 9.93 -22.33 -9.95
N GLY A 173 9.77 -23.66 -9.99
CA GLY A 173 8.47 -24.29 -10.21
C GLY A 173 8.43 -25.30 -11.35
N VAL A 174 7.25 -25.82 -11.64
CA VAL A 174 7.04 -26.87 -12.65
C VAL A 174 6.62 -26.32 -14.01
N THR A 175 6.77 -27.16 -15.03
CA THR A 175 6.56 -26.85 -16.45
C THR A 175 7.56 -25.80 -16.96
N THR A 176 8.86 -26.13 -16.86
CA THR A 176 9.96 -25.24 -17.27
C THR A 176 9.74 -24.66 -18.67
N GLU A 177 9.40 -25.53 -19.61
CA GLU A 177 9.13 -25.27 -21.02
C GLU A 177 7.85 -24.47 -21.29
N CYS A 178 6.99 -24.29 -20.28
CA CYS A 178 5.68 -23.66 -20.40
C CYS A 178 5.51 -22.48 -19.42
N CYS A 179 5.04 -22.70 -18.20
CA CYS A 179 4.63 -21.61 -17.30
C CYS A 179 5.84 -20.83 -16.77
N VAL A 180 6.94 -21.51 -16.45
CA VAL A 180 8.19 -20.87 -16.02
C VAL A 180 8.76 -20.00 -17.15
N ASN A 181 8.96 -20.57 -18.34
CA ASN A 181 9.45 -19.84 -19.51
C ASN A 181 8.56 -18.64 -19.89
N THR A 182 7.24 -18.84 -19.95
CA THR A 182 6.31 -17.75 -20.32
C THR A 182 6.38 -16.62 -19.30
N THR A 183 6.37 -16.94 -18.01
CA THR A 183 6.46 -15.95 -16.92
C THR A 183 7.80 -15.21 -16.93
N PHE A 184 8.90 -15.93 -17.13
CA PHE A 184 10.23 -15.35 -17.22
C PHE A 184 10.32 -14.32 -18.36
N ARG A 185 9.87 -14.69 -19.57
CA ARG A 185 9.98 -13.79 -20.73
C ARG A 185 9.08 -12.57 -20.57
N GLU A 186 7.87 -12.76 -20.04
CA GLU A 186 6.98 -11.65 -19.70
C GLU A 186 7.58 -10.70 -18.65
N ALA A 187 8.29 -11.22 -17.65
CA ALA A 187 8.98 -10.40 -16.65
C ALA A 187 10.14 -9.62 -17.26
N SER A 188 10.97 -10.28 -18.07
CA SER A 188 12.10 -9.67 -18.79
C SER A 188 11.64 -8.49 -19.67
N ASP A 189 10.58 -8.68 -20.47
CA ASP A 189 10.00 -7.62 -21.31
C ASP A 189 9.45 -6.41 -20.50
N ARG A 190 9.19 -6.58 -19.20
CA ARG A 190 8.74 -5.51 -18.29
C ARG A 190 9.88 -4.84 -17.52
N GLY A 191 11.13 -5.26 -17.75
CA GLY A 191 12.34 -4.68 -17.17
C GLY A 191 12.81 -5.34 -15.86
N PHE A 192 12.25 -6.50 -15.48
CA PHE A 192 12.74 -7.24 -14.32
C PHE A 192 14.01 -8.02 -14.64
N GLU A 193 15.01 -7.97 -13.76
CA GLU A 193 16.17 -8.85 -13.81
C GLU A 193 15.80 -10.25 -13.30
N CYS A 194 15.82 -11.25 -14.18
CA CYS A 194 15.25 -12.57 -13.89
C CYS A 194 16.32 -13.67 -13.88
N CYS A 195 16.29 -14.53 -12.85
CA CYS A 195 17.15 -15.70 -12.75
C CYS A 195 16.34 -16.98 -12.44
N VAL A 196 16.42 -17.99 -13.30
CA VAL A 196 15.79 -19.31 -13.04
C VAL A 196 16.74 -20.19 -12.25
N LEU A 197 16.25 -20.79 -11.15
CA LEU A 197 17.00 -21.78 -10.38
C LEU A 197 16.82 -23.17 -11.00
N THR A 198 17.84 -23.66 -11.70
CA THR A 198 17.76 -24.83 -12.59
C THR A 198 17.46 -26.13 -11.85
N ASP A 199 17.89 -26.26 -10.60
CA ASP A 199 17.63 -27.42 -9.74
C ASP A 199 16.34 -27.28 -8.90
N CYS A 200 15.60 -26.19 -9.09
CA CYS A 200 14.26 -25.96 -8.54
C CYS A 200 13.21 -25.82 -9.65
N THR A 201 13.49 -26.34 -10.85
CA THR A 201 12.51 -26.40 -11.93
C THR A 201 12.53 -27.75 -12.64
N SER A 202 11.37 -28.17 -13.15
CA SER A 202 11.21 -29.41 -13.88
C SER A 202 10.03 -29.34 -14.84
N GLY A 203 9.96 -30.29 -15.76
CA GLY A 203 8.93 -30.38 -16.80
C GLY A 203 8.66 -31.85 -17.17
N PHE A 204 7.72 -32.06 -18.08
CA PHE A 204 7.30 -33.42 -18.46
C PHE A 204 8.15 -34.02 -19.59
N GLU A 205 9.14 -33.29 -20.09
CA GLU A 205 10.07 -33.74 -21.13
C GLU A 205 11.44 -33.08 -20.94
N SER A 206 12.45 -33.88 -20.58
CA SER A 206 13.79 -33.40 -20.23
C SER A 206 14.46 -32.59 -21.34
N SER A 207 14.29 -32.99 -22.61
CA SER A 207 14.89 -32.30 -23.76
C SER A 207 14.33 -30.89 -23.96
N PHE A 208 13.06 -30.67 -23.59
CA PHE A 208 12.41 -29.36 -23.65
C PHE A 208 12.85 -28.46 -22.49
N VAL A 209 13.01 -29.02 -21.29
CA VAL A 209 13.58 -28.33 -20.12
C VAL A 209 14.98 -27.79 -20.45
N ASP A 210 15.88 -28.66 -20.93
CA ASP A 210 17.25 -28.30 -21.26
C ASP A 210 17.33 -27.21 -22.35
N SER A 211 16.54 -27.35 -23.41
CA SER A 211 16.49 -26.39 -24.51
C SER A 211 15.99 -25.03 -24.03
N THR A 212 14.99 -25.04 -23.14
CA THR A 212 14.44 -23.82 -22.53
C THR A 212 15.49 -23.11 -21.69
N LEU A 213 16.16 -23.81 -20.76
CA LEU A 213 17.17 -23.19 -19.90
C LEU A 213 18.36 -22.62 -20.69
N LYS A 214 18.78 -23.29 -21.78
CA LYS A 214 19.80 -22.76 -22.69
C LYS A 214 19.34 -21.49 -23.40
N MET A 215 18.08 -21.43 -23.83
CA MET A 215 17.50 -20.25 -24.48
C MET A 215 17.41 -19.07 -23.50
N LEU A 216 16.98 -19.28 -22.26
CA LEU A 216 16.77 -18.22 -21.28
C LEU A 216 18.05 -17.45 -20.88
N CYS A 217 19.22 -18.05 -21.04
CA CYS A 217 20.52 -17.41 -20.75
C CYS A 217 21.39 -17.23 -22.00
N SER A 218 20.79 -17.28 -23.20
CA SER A 218 21.51 -17.12 -24.48
C SER A 218 21.74 -15.65 -24.85
N TYR A 219 22.50 -15.43 -25.94
CA TYR A 219 22.83 -14.11 -26.48
C TYR A 219 23.42 -13.16 -25.43
N ASP A 220 24.41 -13.66 -24.68
CA ASP A 220 25.14 -12.90 -23.66
C ASP A 220 24.25 -12.24 -22.59
N GLY A 221 23.08 -12.85 -22.32
CA GLY A 221 22.18 -12.44 -21.23
C GLY A 221 21.01 -11.58 -21.66
N LEU A 222 20.77 -11.46 -22.98
CA LEU A 222 19.66 -10.68 -23.53
C LEU A 222 18.30 -10.98 -22.87
N PHE A 223 18.07 -12.24 -22.49
CA PHE A 223 16.82 -12.65 -21.84
C PHE A 223 16.91 -12.66 -20.31
N GLY A 224 18.08 -12.96 -19.76
CA GLY A 224 18.35 -13.02 -18.32
C GLY A 224 19.25 -14.20 -17.96
N TYR A 225 19.00 -14.81 -16.79
CA TYR A 225 19.96 -15.69 -16.13
C TYR A 225 19.38 -17.05 -15.76
N VAL A 226 20.28 -18.02 -15.61
CA VAL A 226 20.00 -19.31 -14.97
C VAL A 226 21.15 -19.68 -14.03
N CYS A 227 20.85 -20.29 -12.88
CA CYS A 227 21.86 -20.77 -11.94
C CYS A 227 21.37 -21.96 -11.12
N SER A 228 22.26 -22.67 -10.42
CA SER A 228 21.84 -23.61 -9.37
C SER A 228 21.48 -22.84 -8.11
N SER A 229 20.53 -23.36 -7.32
CA SER A 229 20.18 -22.79 -6.01
C SER A 229 21.27 -22.90 -4.96
N LYS A 230 22.34 -23.67 -5.20
CA LYS A 230 23.46 -23.85 -4.25
C LYS A 230 24.02 -22.52 -3.74
N ASP A 231 24.25 -21.57 -4.64
CA ASP A 231 24.78 -20.25 -4.28
C ASP A 231 23.83 -19.51 -3.34
N LEU A 232 22.54 -19.48 -3.66
CA LEU A 232 21.52 -18.83 -2.84
C LEU A 232 21.44 -19.47 -1.43
N LEU A 233 21.55 -20.79 -1.35
CA LEU A 233 21.48 -21.52 -0.09
C LEU A 233 22.66 -21.21 0.84
N THR A 234 23.80 -20.74 0.33
CA THR A 234 24.92 -20.29 1.19
C THR A 234 24.52 -19.09 2.06
N TYR A 235 23.68 -18.20 1.54
CA TYR A 235 23.17 -17.05 2.29
C TYR A 235 22.07 -17.43 3.31
N GLY A 236 21.39 -18.55 3.11
CA GLY A 236 20.34 -19.05 4.01
C GLY A 236 20.86 -19.85 5.22
N GLN A 237 22.18 -20.09 5.29
CA GLN A 237 22.84 -20.88 6.34
C GLN A 237 23.28 -20.05 7.56
N ASP A 238 23.45 -18.73 7.42
CA ASP A 238 23.82 -17.88 8.54
C ASP A 238 22.60 -17.43 9.35
N SER A 239 22.39 -18.10 10.49
CA SER A 239 21.90 -17.42 11.68
C SER A 239 22.66 -18.00 12.86
N HIS A 240 23.75 -17.33 13.25
CA HIS A 240 24.23 -17.49 14.61
C HIS A 240 23.05 -17.19 15.53
N LEU A 241 22.58 -18.20 16.24
CA LEU A 241 21.73 -18.01 17.41
C LEU A 241 22.54 -17.12 18.35
N THR A 242 22.19 -15.83 18.41
CA THR A 242 22.67 -14.97 19.48
C THR A 242 22.26 -15.67 20.78
N PRO A 243 23.20 -15.95 21.71
CA PRO A 243 22.85 -16.59 22.97
C PRO A 243 21.75 -15.75 23.65
N PRO A 244 20.79 -16.39 24.33
CA PRO A 244 19.69 -15.68 24.97
C PRO A 244 20.26 -14.62 25.89
N ARG A 245 20.11 -13.35 25.50
CA ARG A 245 20.30 -12.24 26.42
C ARG A 245 19.01 -12.12 27.20
N THR A 246 19.11 -11.92 28.51
CA THR A 246 17.97 -11.46 29.31
C THR A 246 17.37 -10.26 28.58
N PRO A 247 16.12 -10.31 28.10
CA PRO A 247 15.55 -9.21 27.33
C PRO A 247 15.57 -7.96 28.21
N PRO A 248 16.07 -6.81 27.74
CA PRO A 248 15.65 -5.56 28.35
C PRO A 248 14.13 -5.53 28.25
N GLY A 249 13.42 -5.34 29.37
CA GLY A 249 11.96 -5.21 29.34
C GLY A 249 11.53 -4.19 28.28
N TYR A 250 10.37 -4.42 27.66
CA TYR A 250 9.86 -3.59 26.55
C TYR A 250 10.09 -2.09 26.80
N ILE A 251 10.96 -1.49 25.98
CA ILE A 251 11.36 -0.08 26.10
C ILE A 251 10.34 0.89 25.50
N GLY A 252 9.23 0.37 24.96
CA GLY A 252 8.15 1.18 24.41
C GLY A 252 8.26 1.53 22.92
N ASP A 253 9.21 0.97 22.18
CA ASP A 253 9.29 1.27 20.74
C ASP A 253 8.14 0.61 19.98
N LEU A 254 7.29 1.43 19.35
CA LEU A 254 6.15 0.98 18.56
C LEU A 254 6.45 0.87 17.05
N ALA A 255 7.71 1.09 16.64
CA ALA A 255 8.13 0.93 15.25
C ALA A 255 7.84 -0.49 14.75
N PHE A 256 7.36 -0.58 13.52
CA PHE A 256 6.82 -1.81 12.95
C PHE A 256 7.83 -2.96 12.93
N SER A 257 9.05 -2.68 12.46
CA SER A 257 10.14 -3.67 12.40
C SER A 257 10.62 -4.09 13.79
N ALA A 258 10.63 -3.17 14.75
CA ALA A 258 11.05 -3.45 16.13
C ALA A 258 10.06 -4.40 16.82
N LEU A 259 8.75 -4.12 16.72
CA LEU A 259 7.72 -4.98 17.28
C LEU A 259 7.71 -6.37 16.61
N GLN A 260 7.76 -6.42 15.28
CA GLN A 260 7.80 -7.70 14.56
C GLN A 260 9.02 -8.55 14.95
N GLN A 261 10.20 -7.94 15.11
CA GLN A 261 11.39 -8.66 15.54
C GLN A 261 11.23 -9.21 16.96
N GLN A 262 10.81 -8.37 17.92
CA GLN A 262 10.65 -8.78 19.32
C GLN A 262 9.57 -9.86 19.49
N TYR A 263 8.48 -9.83 18.69
CA TYR A 263 7.49 -10.89 18.67
C TYR A 263 8.03 -12.20 18.08
N ARG A 264 8.81 -12.14 16.97
CA ARG A 264 9.44 -13.32 16.37
C ARG A 264 10.43 -14.00 17.30
N ASP A 265 11.20 -13.20 18.04
CA ASP A 265 12.20 -13.67 18.99
C ASP A 265 11.60 -14.05 20.36
N ALA A 266 10.28 -13.88 20.53
CA ALA A 266 9.54 -14.10 21.77
C ALA A 266 10.09 -13.29 22.97
N GLU A 267 10.63 -12.10 22.70
CA GLU A 267 11.16 -11.17 23.73
C GLU A 267 10.05 -10.39 24.44
N ILE A 268 8.93 -10.13 23.74
CA ILE A 268 7.75 -9.45 24.28
C ILE A 268 6.48 -10.18 23.84
N THR A 269 5.39 -9.97 24.58
CA THR A 269 4.05 -10.43 24.20
C THR A 269 3.20 -9.28 23.66
N VAL A 270 2.12 -9.60 22.96
CA VAL A 270 1.14 -8.60 22.50
C VAL A 270 0.51 -7.88 23.70
N THR A 271 0.31 -8.63 24.78
CA THR A 271 -0.17 -8.15 26.08
C THR A 271 0.74 -7.09 26.68
N ASP A 272 2.07 -7.23 26.56
CA ASP A 272 3.02 -6.22 27.05
C ASP A 272 2.89 -4.90 26.28
N VAL A 273 2.72 -4.99 24.97
CA VAL A 273 2.52 -3.82 24.10
C VAL A 273 1.20 -3.12 24.41
N VAL A 274 0.10 -3.87 24.58
CA VAL A 274 -1.19 -3.29 24.99
C VAL A 274 -1.09 -2.54 26.30
N LYS A 275 -0.46 -3.11 27.34
CA LYS A 275 -0.29 -2.43 28.64
C LYS A 275 0.47 -1.11 28.49
N ALA A 276 1.49 -1.08 27.65
CA ALA A 276 2.26 0.13 27.40
C ALA A 276 1.47 1.18 26.60
N VAL A 277 0.69 0.75 25.60
CA VAL A 277 -0.20 1.62 24.81
C VAL A 277 -1.28 2.23 25.70
N SER A 278 -1.97 1.43 26.53
CA SER A 278 -2.98 1.90 27.49
C SER A 278 -2.43 2.96 28.45
N ARG A 279 -1.22 2.73 28.99
CA ARG A 279 -0.55 3.72 29.85
C ARG A 279 -0.26 5.01 29.10
N ARG A 280 0.31 4.93 27.90
CA ARG A 280 0.61 6.12 27.08
C ARG A 280 -0.61 6.94 26.74
N ILE A 281 -1.72 6.27 26.40
CA ILE A 281 -2.98 6.94 26.10
C ILE A 281 -3.48 7.69 27.34
N SER A 282 -3.45 7.04 28.51
CA SER A 282 -3.84 7.65 29.78
C SER A 282 -2.98 8.86 30.13
N ASP A 283 -1.65 8.74 30.00
CA ASP A 283 -0.71 9.83 30.29
C ASP A 283 -0.89 11.01 29.30
N TYR A 284 -1.05 10.70 28.01
CA TYR A 284 -1.21 11.72 26.98
C TYR A 284 -2.57 12.43 27.04
N HIS A 285 -3.61 11.75 27.54
CA HIS A 285 -4.93 12.36 27.76
C HIS A 285 -4.86 13.59 28.69
N MET A 286 -3.92 13.60 29.64
CA MET A 286 -3.68 14.76 30.52
C MET A 286 -3.05 15.95 29.78
N LYS A 287 -2.36 15.70 28.66
CA LYS A 287 -1.76 16.74 27.80
C LYS A 287 -2.74 17.22 26.73
N ASP A 288 -3.44 16.29 26.08
CA ASP A 288 -4.41 16.57 25.03
C ASP A 288 -5.51 15.50 25.04
N SER A 289 -6.66 15.85 25.64
CA SER A 289 -7.81 14.96 25.76
C SER A 289 -8.62 14.80 24.47
N ALA A 290 -8.32 15.59 23.42
CA ALA A 290 -9.14 15.69 22.21
C ALA A 290 -8.70 14.76 21.07
N VAL A 291 -7.69 13.91 21.29
CA VAL A 291 -7.18 12.97 20.27
C VAL A 291 -8.22 11.92 19.87
N TRP A 292 -9.01 11.45 20.83
CA TRP A 292 -9.91 10.30 20.68
C TRP A 292 -11.37 10.71 20.83
N THR A 293 -12.25 10.14 20.01
CA THR A 293 -13.70 10.16 20.24
C THR A 293 -14.19 8.88 20.94
N PHE A 294 -13.43 7.80 20.80
CA PHE A 294 -13.65 6.52 21.48
C PHE A 294 -12.31 5.80 21.66
N VAL A 295 -12.10 5.19 22.83
CA VAL A 295 -10.96 4.29 23.10
C VAL A 295 -11.53 3.01 23.71
N GLN A 296 -11.00 1.85 23.31
CA GLN A 296 -11.36 0.59 23.97
C GLN A 296 -10.96 0.62 25.45
N SER A 297 -11.67 -0.15 26.27
CA SER A 297 -11.26 -0.35 27.66
C SER A 297 -9.96 -1.17 27.72
N ASP A 298 -9.19 -1.00 28.79
CA ASP A 298 -7.99 -1.83 29.02
C ASP A 298 -8.33 -3.33 29.05
N GLU A 299 -9.52 -3.68 29.55
CA GLU A 299 -10.02 -5.06 29.56
C GLU A 299 -10.24 -5.61 28.14
N ASP A 300 -10.91 -4.84 27.27
CA ASP A 300 -11.15 -5.25 25.88
C ASP A 300 -9.85 -5.39 25.09
N LEU A 301 -8.90 -4.47 25.28
CA LEU A 301 -7.60 -4.53 24.62
C LEU A 301 -6.78 -5.74 25.08
N LEU A 302 -6.78 -6.04 26.38
CA LEU A 302 -6.11 -7.22 26.93
C LEU A 302 -6.77 -8.51 26.44
N GLN A 303 -8.10 -8.54 26.35
CA GLN A 303 -8.82 -9.70 25.81
C GLN A 303 -8.46 -9.93 24.33
N ALA A 304 -8.41 -8.86 23.53
CA ALA A 304 -8.00 -8.94 22.13
C ALA A 304 -6.54 -9.42 21.98
N ALA A 305 -5.63 -8.95 22.83
CA ALA A 305 -4.24 -9.40 22.86
C ALA A 305 -4.13 -10.90 23.16
N HIS A 306 -4.76 -11.37 24.24
CA HIS A 306 -4.73 -12.80 24.61
C HIS A 306 -5.34 -13.69 23.52
N ALA A 307 -6.45 -13.26 22.89
CA ALA A 307 -7.06 -14.01 21.80
C ALA A 307 -6.13 -14.12 20.57
N LEU A 308 -5.38 -13.06 20.29
CA LEU A 308 -4.41 -13.04 19.19
C LEU A 308 -3.19 -13.93 19.50
N GLU A 309 -2.68 -13.88 20.73
CA GLU A 309 -1.61 -14.76 21.22
C GLU A 309 -1.99 -16.24 21.13
N GLU A 310 -3.17 -16.61 21.64
CA GLU A 310 -3.67 -17.99 21.58
C GLU A 310 -3.80 -18.47 20.14
N ARG A 311 -4.37 -17.65 19.26
CA ARG A 311 -4.58 -18.00 17.86
C ARG A 311 -3.27 -18.35 17.13
N TYR A 312 -2.16 -17.70 17.46
CA TYR A 312 -0.89 -17.83 16.74
C TYR A 312 0.24 -18.51 17.52
N ARG A 313 0.01 -19.07 18.71
CA ARG A 313 1.04 -19.73 19.57
C ARG A 313 1.93 -20.74 18.84
N HIS A 314 1.39 -21.44 17.84
CA HIS A 314 2.12 -22.45 17.05
C HIS A 314 1.93 -22.25 15.54
N GLN A 315 1.60 -21.04 15.11
CA GLN A 315 1.37 -20.70 13.70
C GLN A 315 2.34 -19.58 13.29
N PRO A 316 2.71 -19.48 12.00
CA PRO A 316 3.47 -18.33 11.55
C PRO A 316 2.68 -17.04 11.79
N LEU A 317 3.39 -16.01 12.28
CA LEU A 317 2.77 -14.72 12.61
C LEU A 317 2.31 -13.99 11.34
N PRO A 318 1.10 -13.40 11.33
CA PRO A 318 0.62 -12.62 10.21
C PRO A 318 1.34 -11.25 10.12
N PRO A 319 1.25 -10.54 8.98
CA PRO A 319 2.06 -9.36 8.73
C PRO A 319 1.90 -8.21 9.74
N LEU A 320 0.72 -8.02 10.33
CA LEU A 320 0.46 -6.96 11.30
C LEU A 320 0.27 -7.50 12.73
N TYR A 321 0.81 -8.68 13.04
CA TYR A 321 0.62 -9.34 14.34
C TYR A 321 0.91 -8.41 15.53
N GLY A 322 -0.10 -8.14 16.33
CA GLY A 322 0.02 -7.37 17.57
C GLY A 322 0.33 -5.89 17.36
N ILE A 323 0.19 -5.37 16.14
CA ILE A 323 0.49 -3.96 15.84
C ILE A 323 -0.71 -3.08 16.21
N PRO A 324 -0.59 -2.15 17.17
CA PRO A 324 -1.70 -1.29 17.60
C PRO A 324 -2.00 -0.21 16.56
N PHE A 325 -3.28 -0.04 16.23
CA PHE A 325 -3.73 0.95 15.27
C PHE A 325 -5.02 1.68 15.66
N ALA A 326 -5.14 2.91 15.18
CA ALA A 326 -6.33 3.73 15.35
C ALA A 326 -7.09 3.92 14.03
N VAL A 327 -8.36 4.28 14.12
CA VAL A 327 -9.23 4.51 12.96
C VAL A 327 -9.90 5.87 13.09
N LYS A 328 -9.85 6.72 12.06
CA LYS A 328 -10.60 7.99 12.06
C LYS A 328 -12.09 7.75 12.23
N ASP A 329 -12.76 8.59 13.02
CA ASP A 329 -14.16 8.37 13.41
C ASP A 329 -15.22 8.64 12.33
N ASN A 330 -14.83 8.56 11.06
CA ASN A 330 -15.72 8.46 9.91
C ASN A 330 -15.60 7.09 9.19
N ILE A 331 -14.82 6.16 9.73
CA ILE A 331 -14.65 4.80 9.21
C ILE A 331 -15.26 3.81 10.21
N ASP A 332 -16.04 2.87 9.70
CA ASP A 332 -16.81 1.95 10.51
C ASP A 332 -15.96 0.86 11.16
N VAL A 333 -16.23 0.62 12.44
CA VAL A 333 -15.74 -0.53 13.21
C VAL A 333 -16.96 -1.16 13.88
N GLN A 334 -17.20 -2.44 13.62
CA GLN A 334 -18.39 -3.15 14.10
C GLN A 334 -18.58 -2.97 15.61
N GLY A 335 -19.80 -2.57 16.02
CA GLY A 335 -20.16 -2.41 17.43
C GLY A 335 -19.62 -1.15 18.10
N VAL A 336 -18.81 -0.34 17.41
CA VAL A 336 -18.24 0.92 17.91
C VAL A 336 -18.89 2.09 17.21
N PRO A 337 -19.39 3.13 17.92
CA PRO A 337 -20.00 4.28 17.28
C PRO A 337 -19.14 4.89 16.17
N THR A 338 -19.77 5.24 15.05
CA THR A 338 -19.21 6.12 14.01
C THR A 338 -19.92 7.45 14.12
N THR A 339 -19.22 8.49 14.58
CA THR A 339 -19.83 9.81 14.83
C THR A 339 -19.55 10.83 13.72
N SER A 340 -18.44 10.68 12.99
CA SER A 340 -17.89 11.69 12.09
C SER A 340 -17.75 13.07 12.74
N ALA A 341 -17.46 13.10 14.06
CA ALA A 341 -17.48 14.27 14.91
C ALA A 341 -18.82 15.06 14.84
N CYS A 342 -19.93 14.37 14.62
CA CYS A 342 -21.29 14.91 14.53
C CYS A 342 -22.28 14.01 15.28
N GLU A 343 -22.52 14.29 16.56
CA GLU A 343 -23.37 13.45 17.42
C GLU A 343 -24.79 13.22 16.85
N ALA A 344 -25.36 14.23 16.19
CA ALA A 344 -26.68 14.16 15.58
C ALA A 344 -26.78 13.22 14.36
N ALA A 345 -25.64 12.81 13.80
CA ALA A 345 -25.50 11.87 12.68
C ALA A 345 -24.87 10.53 13.09
N SER A 346 -24.59 10.31 14.38
CA SER A 346 -23.95 9.10 14.88
C SER A 346 -24.81 7.86 14.71
N PHE A 347 -24.15 6.73 14.44
CA PHE A 347 -24.77 5.40 14.42
C PHE A 347 -23.76 4.33 14.86
N ILE A 348 -24.23 3.12 15.18
CA ILE A 348 -23.37 1.97 15.46
C ILE A 348 -23.43 1.01 14.25
N PRO A 349 -22.33 0.82 13.51
CA PRO A 349 -22.31 -0.05 12.35
C PRO A 349 -22.38 -1.53 12.74
N THR A 350 -23.09 -2.31 11.93
CA THR A 350 -23.22 -3.77 12.10
C THR A 350 -22.06 -4.56 11.49
N LYS A 351 -21.21 -3.90 10.69
CA LYS A 351 -20.01 -4.47 10.04
C LYS A 351 -18.91 -3.42 10.05
N SER A 352 -17.67 -3.84 10.25
CA SER A 352 -16.52 -2.94 10.06
C SER A 352 -16.29 -2.66 8.57
N ALA A 353 -15.64 -1.53 8.29
CA ALA A 353 -15.17 -1.21 6.96
C ALA A 353 -14.25 -2.31 6.40
N LYS A 354 -14.24 -2.51 5.08
CA LYS A 354 -13.48 -3.59 4.45
C LYS A 354 -11.99 -3.49 4.76
N VAL A 355 -11.43 -2.27 4.73
CA VAL A 355 -10.02 -2.01 5.08
C VAL A 355 -9.74 -2.36 6.54
N VAL A 356 -10.64 -2.03 7.48
CA VAL A 356 -10.46 -2.39 8.91
C VAL A 356 -10.45 -3.91 9.09
N ASN A 357 -11.35 -4.63 8.43
CA ASN A 357 -11.37 -6.10 8.48
C ASN A 357 -10.07 -6.72 7.94
N ALA A 358 -9.52 -6.18 6.84
CA ALA A 358 -8.26 -6.64 6.27
C ALA A 358 -7.11 -6.52 7.29
N LEU A 359 -7.01 -5.39 7.99
CA LEU A 359 -5.97 -5.14 8.99
C LEU A 359 -6.11 -6.06 10.21
N ILE A 360 -7.34 -6.21 10.75
CA ILE A 360 -7.61 -7.10 11.89
C ILE A 360 -7.32 -8.57 11.52
N LYS A 361 -7.71 -9.00 10.31
CA LYS A 361 -7.41 -10.34 9.80
C LYS A 361 -5.91 -10.60 9.70
N ALA A 362 -5.13 -9.56 9.38
CA ALA A 362 -3.67 -9.60 9.36
C ALA A 362 -3.03 -9.46 10.75
N GLY A 363 -3.82 -9.45 11.83
CA GLY A 363 -3.35 -9.49 13.22
C GLY A 363 -3.19 -8.12 13.89
N ALA A 364 -3.60 -7.02 13.26
CA ALA A 364 -3.53 -5.69 13.87
C ALA A 364 -4.53 -5.54 15.04
N LEU A 365 -4.15 -4.76 16.05
CA LEU A 365 -4.95 -4.49 17.24
C LEU A 365 -5.64 -3.13 17.16
N PHE A 366 -6.97 -3.12 17.08
CA PHE A 366 -7.74 -1.89 17.03
C PHE A 366 -7.82 -1.24 18.41
N VAL A 367 -7.32 0.00 18.53
CA VAL A 367 -7.21 0.75 19.80
C VAL A 367 -8.41 1.67 20.03
N GLY A 368 -8.84 2.41 19.03
CA GLY A 368 -9.89 3.41 19.20
C GLY A 368 -10.21 4.25 17.96
N LYS A 369 -11.28 5.04 18.07
CA LYS A 369 -11.71 6.01 17.07
C LYS A 369 -11.08 7.37 17.34
N THR A 370 -10.44 7.95 16.33
CA THR A 370 -9.73 9.23 16.44
C THR A 370 -10.58 10.40 15.97
N ASN A 371 -10.37 11.55 16.62
CA ASN A 371 -11.08 12.79 16.33
C ASN A 371 -10.72 13.36 14.95
N LEU A 372 -11.59 14.23 14.43
CA LEU A 372 -11.51 14.79 13.09
C LEU A 372 -12.20 16.16 13.01
N ASP A 373 -11.88 16.97 11.99
CA ASP A 373 -12.80 18.05 11.58
C ASP A 373 -14.16 17.42 11.21
N GLN A 374 -15.25 17.97 11.74
CA GLN A 374 -16.60 17.43 11.60
C GLN A 374 -16.97 17.14 10.14
N LEU A 375 -17.51 15.93 9.91
CA LEU A 375 -17.87 15.40 8.59
C LEU A 375 -16.69 15.38 7.60
N ALA A 376 -15.47 15.29 8.13
CA ALA A 376 -14.21 15.41 7.40
C ALA A 376 -14.04 16.72 6.61
N ALA A 377 -14.78 17.77 6.96
CA ALA A 377 -14.82 19.05 6.26
C ALA A 377 -13.87 20.09 6.85
N GLY A 378 -12.57 19.92 6.65
CA GLY A 378 -11.54 20.87 7.09
C GLY A 378 -10.12 20.34 6.86
N LEU A 379 -9.14 21.25 6.93
CA LEU A 379 -7.71 20.96 6.92
C LEU A 379 -7.03 21.44 8.22
N SER A 380 -7.81 21.84 9.23
CA SER A 380 -7.31 22.49 10.44
C SER A 380 -7.22 21.55 11.65
N GLY A 381 -8.16 20.62 11.78
CA GLY A 381 -8.41 19.86 13.00
C GLY A 381 -9.31 20.57 14.02
N CYS A 382 -9.55 21.89 13.87
CA CYS A 382 -10.26 22.73 14.84
C CYS A 382 -11.80 22.66 14.80
N ARG A 383 -12.40 21.94 13.85
CA ARG A 383 -13.86 21.97 13.61
C ARG A 383 -14.57 20.78 14.25
N SER A 384 -14.28 20.47 15.50
CA SER A 384 -14.87 19.31 16.22
C SER A 384 -15.56 19.74 17.51
N PRO A 385 -16.79 19.26 17.78
CA PRO A 385 -17.47 19.49 19.05
C PRO A 385 -16.87 18.69 20.21
N PHE A 386 -16.00 17.71 19.94
CA PHE A 386 -15.31 16.89 20.95
C PHE A 386 -14.06 17.57 21.53
N GLY A 387 -13.91 18.88 21.33
CA GLY A 387 -12.62 19.55 21.37
C GLY A 387 -11.77 19.19 20.16
N TYR A 388 -10.60 19.80 20.02
CA TYR A 388 -9.72 19.55 18.88
C TYR A 388 -8.24 19.41 19.30
N PRO A 389 -7.53 18.41 18.76
CA PRO A 389 -6.16 18.12 19.19
C PRO A 389 -5.18 19.15 18.63
N ARG A 390 -4.04 19.29 19.29
CA ARG A 390 -2.97 20.24 18.95
C ARG A 390 -1.80 19.55 18.27
N SER A 391 -0.91 20.32 17.64
CA SER A 391 0.35 19.77 17.16
C SER A 391 1.17 19.19 18.32
N VAL A 392 1.83 18.05 18.10
CA VAL A 392 2.68 17.42 19.13
C VAL A 392 3.90 18.28 19.48
N PHE A 393 4.30 19.18 18.58
CA PHE A 393 5.47 20.07 18.71
C PHE A 393 5.16 21.42 19.38
N ASP A 394 3.94 21.94 19.22
CA ASP A 394 3.49 23.17 19.90
C ASP A 394 1.97 23.18 20.12
N GLN A 395 1.54 23.28 21.37
CA GLN A 395 0.11 23.31 21.77
C GLN A 395 -0.65 24.53 21.25
N ARG A 396 0.05 25.61 20.87
CA ARG A 396 -0.58 26.78 20.22
C ARG A 396 -0.89 26.55 18.76
N ARG A 397 -0.25 25.57 18.11
CA ARG A 397 -0.40 25.26 16.70
C ARG A 397 -1.53 24.26 16.47
N ILE A 398 -2.19 24.41 15.32
CA ILE A 398 -3.18 23.43 14.89
C ILE A 398 -2.51 22.07 14.65
N SER A 399 -3.24 20.98 14.87
CA SER A 399 -2.80 19.63 14.49
C SER A 399 -2.85 19.42 12.97
N GLY A 400 -3.66 20.20 12.26
CA GLY A 400 -4.04 19.92 10.87
C GLY A 400 -5.20 18.93 10.83
N GLY A 401 -5.87 18.88 9.69
CA GLY A 401 -7.07 18.07 9.53
C GLY A 401 -7.29 17.63 8.09
N SER A 402 -8.38 16.92 7.81
CA SER A 402 -9.40 16.52 8.79
C SER A 402 -9.01 15.31 9.63
N SER A 403 -7.94 14.56 9.33
CA SER A 403 -7.51 13.39 10.13
C SER A 403 -6.66 13.78 11.33
N SER A 404 -7.16 14.71 12.15
CA SER A 404 -6.41 15.38 13.21
C SER A 404 -5.98 14.44 14.33
N GLY A 405 -6.93 13.72 14.94
CA GLY A 405 -6.63 12.76 16.00
C GLY A 405 -5.76 11.60 15.50
N SER A 406 -5.95 11.16 14.24
CA SER A 406 -5.16 10.09 13.63
C SER A 406 -3.68 10.46 13.54
N ALA A 407 -3.37 11.69 13.12
CA ALA A 407 -1.98 12.15 13.03
C ALA A 407 -1.34 12.33 14.41
N VAL A 408 -2.07 12.93 15.36
CA VAL A 408 -1.55 13.13 16.72
C VAL A 408 -1.34 11.81 17.44
N ALA A 409 -2.23 10.82 17.26
CA ALA A 409 -2.08 9.50 17.87
C ALA A 409 -0.81 8.77 17.40
N VAL A 410 -0.46 8.89 16.11
CA VAL A 410 0.79 8.33 15.56
C VAL A 410 1.99 9.14 16.02
N ALA A 411 1.98 10.45 15.84
CA ALA A 411 3.12 11.32 16.14
C ALA A 411 3.47 11.37 17.64
N ALA A 412 2.50 11.17 18.53
CA ALA A 412 2.72 11.06 19.96
C ALA A 412 3.10 9.63 20.42
N GLY A 413 3.21 8.66 19.50
CA GLY A 413 3.57 7.28 19.82
C GLY A 413 2.50 6.54 20.64
N LEU A 414 1.22 6.88 20.45
CA LEU A 414 0.08 6.21 21.10
C LEU A 414 -0.35 4.95 20.34
N VAL A 415 -0.13 4.93 19.03
CA VAL A 415 -0.34 3.78 18.14
C VAL A 415 0.79 3.75 17.09
N THR A 416 1.01 2.59 16.48
CA THR A 416 2.01 2.44 15.40
C THR A 416 1.54 3.12 14.12
N PHE A 417 0.26 2.97 13.78
CA PHE A 417 -0.33 3.61 12.60
C PHE A 417 -1.80 3.97 12.82
N ALA A 418 -2.33 4.81 11.95
CA ALA A 418 -3.75 5.15 11.95
C ALA A 418 -4.31 5.21 10.53
N LEU A 419 -5.57 4.80 10.39
CA LEU A 419 -6.36 5.09 9.19
C LEU A 419 -6.94 6.49 9.28
N GLY A 420 -6.73 7.28 8.25
CA GLY A 420 -7.37 8.57 8.02
C GLY A 420 -8.23 8.55 6.76
N THR A 421 -8.66 9.74 6.34
CA THR A 421 -9.24 9.94 5.02
C THR A 421 -8.64 11.17 4.38
N ASP A 422 -8.60 11.19 3.05
CA ASP A 422 -8.10 12.31 2.27
C ASP A 422 -9.02 12.54 1.06
N THR A 423 -9.75 13.64 1.10
CA THR A 423 -10.51 14.19 -0.04
C THR A 423 -9.74 15.35 -0.67
N ALA A 424 -9.17 16.21 0.17
CA ALA A 424 -8.63 17.52 -0.20
C ALA A 424 -7.23 17.76 0.38
N GLY A 425 -6.61 16.78 1.04
CA GLY A 425 -5.39 16.94 1.84
C GLY A 425 -5.47 16.36 3.25
N SER A 426 -6.62 15.80 3.63
CA SER A 426 -6.92 15.42 5.02
C SER A 426 -6.07 14.30 5.62
N GLY A 427 -5.30 13.56 4.81
CA GLY A 427 -4.29 12.60 5.27
C GLY A 427 -2.86 13.14 5.19
N ARG A 428 -2.66 14.25 4.46
CA ARG A 428 -1.34 14.83 4.13
C ARG A 428 -1.00 16.04 4.99
N VAL A 429 -1.90 17.01 5.11
CA VAL A 429 -1.71 18.23 5.92
C VAL A 429 -1.42 17.91 7.39
N PRO A 430 -2.21 17.07 8.09
CA PRO A 430 -1.91 16.76 9.49
C PRO A 430 -0.63 15.92 9.65
N ALA A 431 -0.24 15.14 8.64
CA ALA A 431 1.03 14.43 8.66
C ALA A 431 2.23 15.41 8.65
N ALA A 432 2.18 16.42 7.76
CA ALA A 432 3.22 17.45 7.69
C ALA A 432 3.39 18.25 8.99
N PHE A 433 2.28 18.67 9.62
CA PHE A 433 2.31 19.43 10.89
C PHE A 433 2.74 18.61 12.12
N ASN A 434 2.77 17.29 11.99
CA ASN A 434 3.17 16.39 13.08
C ASN A 434 4.39 15.55 12.70
N GLY A 435 5.11 15.89 11.64
CA GLY A 435 6.41 15.28 11.32
C GLY A 435 6.34 13.79 11.05
N ILE A 436 5.21 13.29 10.55
CA ILE A 436 4.98 11.88 10.23
C ILE A 436 4.68 11.69 8.74
N THR A 437 4.55 10.44 8.31
CA THR A 437 4.18 10.08 6.94
C THR A 437 2.65 10.02 6.79
N GLY A 438 2.15 10.62 5.71
CA GLY A 438 0.75 10.59 5.32
C GLY A 438 0.58 10.09 3.90
N PHE A 439 0.24 8.81 3.73
CA PHE A 439 0.07 8.18 2.43
C PHE A 439 -1.38 8.24 1.95
N LYS A 440 -1.57 8.79 0.75
CA LYS A 440 -2.82 8.87 0.01
C LYS A 440 -2.75 7.96 -1.23
N PRO A 441 -3.28 6.73 -1.16
CA PRO A 441 -3.29 5.81 -2.28
C PRO A 441 -4.04 6.36 -3.51
N THR A 442 -3.87 5.70 -4.64
CA THR A 442 -4.72 5.87 -5.82
C THR A 442 -6.19 5.70 -5.44
N LYS A 443 -7.02 6.66 -5.82
CA LYS A 443 -8.46 6.62 -5.51
C LYS A 443 -9.10 5.35 -6.08
N GLY A 444 -9.93 4.70 -5.27
CA GLY A 444 -10.64 3.47 -5.63
C GLY A 444 -9.84 2.18 -5.50
N THR A 445 -8.57 2.22 -5.05
CA THR A 445 -7.81 0.97 -4.78
C THR A 445 -8.01 0.45 -3.37
N LEU A 446 -8.19 1.33 -2.39
CA LEU A 446 -8.72 0.95 -1.09
C LEU A 446 -10.25 1.13 -1.10
N SER A 447 -10.98 0.13 -0.63
CA SER A 447 -12.45 0.14 -0.59
C SER A 447 -12.97 1.26 0.31
N ALA A 448 -13.98 1.99 -0.18
CA ALA A 448 -14.75 2.95 0.62
C ALA A 448 -15.97 2.32 1.32
N SER A 449 -16.16 0.99 1.26
CA SER A 449 -17.23 0.32 2.01
C SER A 449 -17.01 0.46 3.52
N GLY A 450 -18.00 1.05 4.20
CA GLY A 450 -17.93 1.40 5.62
C GLY A 450 -17.22 2.74 5.90
N LEU A 451 -17.02 3.59 4.89
CA LEU A 451 -16.62 4.98 5.06
C LEU A 451 -17.86 5.89 4.99
N VAL A 452 -18.06 6.75 5.99
CA VAL A 452 -19.00 7.87 5.90
C VAL A 452 -18.44 8.90 4.91
N PRO A 453 -19.09 9.11 3.75
CA PRO A 453 -18.51 9.91 2.68
C PRO A 453 -18.55 11.40 3.01
N ALA A 454 -17.47 12.09 2.71
CA ALA A 454 -17.44 13.54 2.63
C ALA A 454 -17.74 14.00 1.21
N CYS A 455 -17.11 13.37 0.21
CA CYS A 455 -17.30 13.61 -1.21
C CYS A 455 -17.03 12.29 -1.93
N LYS A 456 -18.07 11.46 -2.06
CA LYS A 456 -17.95 10.02 -2.36
C LYS A 456 -17.11 9.72 -3.61
N SER A 457 -17.19 10.55 -4.65
CA SER A 457 -16.43 10.39 -5.89
C SER A 457 -14.94 10.73 -5.79
N LEU A 458 -14.51 11.36 -4.69
CA LEU A 458 -13.14 11.85 -4.45
C LEU A 458 -12.47 11.20 -3.24
N ASP A 459 -13.26 10.69 -2.29
CA ASP A 459 -12.74 10.21 -1.02
C ASP A 459 -11.78 9.03 -1.19
N THR A 460 -10.72 9.05 -0.39
CA THR A 460 -9.76 7.95 -0.29
C THR A 460 -9.42 7.73 1.19
N ILE A 461 -9.42 6.47 1.64
CA ILE A 461 -8.83 6.13 2.94
C ILE A 461 -7.32 6.35 2.85
N SER A 462 -6.77 7.10 3.80
CA SER A 462 -5.34 7.40 3.89
C SER A 462 -4.70 6.62 5.04
N ILE A 463 -3.38 6.46 4.99
CA ILE A 463 -2.60 5.75 6.00
C ILE A 463 -1.61 6.73 6.60
N LEU A 464 -1.61 6.85 7.93
CA LEU A 464 -0.67 7.68 8.68
C LEU A 464 0.25 6.80 9.52
N THR A 465 1.57 6.98 9.36
CA THR A 465 2.62 6.16 9.98
C THR A 465 3.84 7.01 10.30
N SER A 466 4.82 6.48 11.05
CA SER A 466 6.05 7.23 11.33
C SER A 466 6.97 7.30 10.11
N THR A 467 6.96 6.27 9.25
CA THR A 467 7.84 6.18 8.07
C THR A 467 7.11 5.75 6.80
N VAL A 468 7.75 5.96 5.64
CA VAL A 468 7.27 5.50 4.32
C VAL A 468 7.17 3.98 4.23
N ASP A 469 8.13 3.25 4.81
CA ASP A 469 8.14 1.79 4.79
C ASP A 469 6.95 1.20 5.58
N GLU A 470 6.60 1.79 6.72
CA GLU A 470 5.42 1.42 7.48
C GLU A 470 4.13 1.70 6.72
N ALA A 471 4.03 2.86 6.04
CA ALA A 471 2.87 3.19 5.21
C ALA A 471 2.67 2.14 4.11
N ARG A 472 3.77 1.71 3.48
CA ARG A 472 3.74 0.64 2.46
C ARG A 472 3.31 -0.69 3.06
N ALA A 473 3.83 -1.09 4.22
CA ALA A 473 3.46 -2.34 4.88
C ALA A 473 1.95 -2.41 5.16
N VAL A 474 1.37 -1.34 5.72
CA VAL A 474 -0.07 -1.24 5.98
C VAL A 474 -0.86 -1.24 4.67
N TRP A 475 -0.42 -0.48 3.65
CA TRP A 475 -1.08 -0.42 2.35
C TRP A 475 -1.17 -1.78 1.67
N LEU A 476 -0.09 -2.56 1.67
CA LEU A 476 -0.05 -3.87 1.03
C LEU A 476 -1.01 -4.88 1.69
N VAL A 477 -1.33 -4.70 2.97
CA VAL A 477 -2.36 -5.48 3.68
C VAL A 477 -3.76 -4.95 3.39
N ALA A 478 -3.94 -3.62 3.36
CA ALA A 478 -5.22 -2.98 3.10
C ALA A 478 -5.73 -3.17 1.65
N ASP A 479 -4.83 -3.29 0.66
CA ASP A 479 -5.15 -3.48 -0.75
C ASP A 479 -5.50 -4.96 -1.08
N GLU A 480 -6.66 -5.40 -0.57
CA GLU A 480 -7.24 -6.74 -0.84
C GLU A 480 -7.82 -6.89 -2.27
N GLY A 481 -7.66 -5.89 -3.13
CA GLY A 481 -8.26 -5.86 -4.46
C GLY A 481 -9.66 -5.22 -4.50
N PRO A 482 -10.27 -5.16 -5.70
CA PRO A 482 -11.50 -4.40 -5.92
C PRO A 482 -12.63 -4.88 -5.02
N ASP A 483 -13.39 -3.93 -4.49
CA ASP A 483 -14.63 -4.22 -3.78
C ASP A 483 -15.81 -4.04 -4.72
N MET A 484 -16.45 -5.16 -5.06
CA MET A 484 -17.57 -5.18 -6.01
C MET A 484 -18.82 -4.44 -5.49
N MET A 485 -18.88 -4.12 -4.19
CA MET A 485 -19.96 -3.33 -3.59
C MET A 485 -19.68 -1.82 -3.61
N ASP A 486 -18.44 -1.41 -3.86
CA ASP A 486 -18.05 -0.02 -3.96
C ASP A 486 -18.07 0.43 -5.44
N PRO A 487 -19.00 1.32 -5.83
CA PRO A 487 -19.13 1.76 -7.22
C PRO A 487 -17.93 2.58 -7.73
N PHE A 488 -17.06 3.05 -6.84
CA PHE A 488 -15.84 3.77 -7.21
C PHE A 488 -14.57 2.91 -7.11
N ALA A 489 -14.70 1.62 -6.77
CA ALA A 489 -13.58 0.71 -6.76
C ALA A 489 -13.00 0.53 -8.17
N LYS A 490 -11.67 0.52 -8.27
CA LYS A 490 -10.96 0.26 -9.51
C LYS A 490 -10.45 -1.17 -9.54
N PHE A 491 -10.54 -1.78 -10.72
CA PHE A 491 -9.87 -3.02 -10.99
C PHE A 491 -8.37 -2.78 -11.06
N GLN A 492 -7.59 -3.57 -10.31
CA GLN A 492 -6.15 -3.43 -10.27
C GLN A 492 -5.50 -3.63 -11.66
N GLN A 493 -6.13 -4.41 -12.55
CA GLN A 493 -5.68 -4.64 -13.92
C GLN A 493 -5.91 -3.43 -14.85
N SER A 494 -6.76 -2.47 -14.49
CA SER A 494 -7.03 -1.28 -15.32
C SER A 494 -6.12 -0.10 -15.00
N LEU A 495 -5.24 -0.23 -14.00
CA LEU A 495 -4.33 0.82 -13.61
C LEU A 495 -3.11 0.82 -14.53
N PRO A 496 -2.57 2.00 -14.89
CA PRO A 496 -1.36 2.07 -15.69
C PRO A 496 -0.19 1.49 -14.89
N LEU A 497 0.69 0.79 -15.59
CA LEU A 497 1.89 0.17 -15.05
C LEU A 497 3.10 0.72 -15.81
N TRP A 498 4.27 0.72 -15.19
CA TRP A 498 5.51 1.23 -15.76
C TRP A 498 6.55 0.11 -15.90
N HIS A 499 7.57 0.36 -16.72
CA HIS A 499 8.72 -0.52 -16.81
C HIS A 499 9.61 -0.37 -15.59
N VAL A 500 10.12 -1.49 -15.12
CA VAL A 500 11.05 -1.57 -14.00
C VAL A 500 12.43 -1.08 -14.45
N ASP A 501 13.11 -0.31 -13.58
CA ASP A 501 14.52 0.00 -13.73
C ASP A 501 15.31 -0.62 -12.58
N PHE A 502 15.99 -1.73 -12.88
CA PHE A 502 16.74 -2.51 -11.89
C PHE A 502 17.96 -1.78 -11.32
N ARG A 503 18.44 -0.72 -12.00
CA ARG A 503 19.59 0.09 -11.54
C ARG A 503 19.26 0.86 -10.26
N GLY A 504 17.97 1.13 -10.02
CA GLY A 504 17.47 1.89 -8.87
C GLY A 504 17.66 3.39 -9.03
N LEU A 505 17.04 4.17 -8.13
CA LEU A 505 16.84 5.61 -8.31
C LEU A 505 18.12 6.45 -8.44
N ARG A 506 19.20 6.08 -7.74
CA ARG A 506 20.47 6.85 -7.77
C ARG A 506 21.25 6.68 -9.07
N GLU A 507 21.16 5.51 -9.69
CA GLU A 507 21.91 5.18 -10.92
C GLU A 507 21.03 5.31 -12.16
N GLY A 508 19.79 4.83 -12.11
CA GLY A 508 18.81 4.97 -13.17
C GLY A 508 18.24 6.39 -13.30
N GLY A 509 18.26 7.17 -12.22
CA GLY A 509 17.67 8.50 -12.14
C GLY A 509 16.13 8.45 -12.10
N PHE A 510 15.53 9.63 -11.96
CA PHE A 510 14.09 9.85 -12.11
C PHE A 510 13.83 11.31 -12.49
N VAL A 511 12.67 11.62 -13.05
CA VAL A 511 12.29 12.98 -13.44
C VAL A 511 11.21 13.50 -12.49
N PHE A 512 11.35 14.75 -12.02
CA PHE A 512 10.33 15.34 -11.15
C PHE A 512 9.93 16.76 -11.59
N GLY A 513 8.63 17.03 -11.49
CA GLY A 513 8.07 18.38 -11.66
C GLY A 513 7.99 19.13 -10.33
N VAL A 514 7.94 20.45 -10.39
CA VAL A 514 7.63 21.33 -9.24
C VAL A 514 6.70 22.46 -9.67
N PRO A 515 5.91 23.06 -8.75
CA PRO A 515 5.06 24.19 -9.09
C PRO A 515 5.89 25.40 -9.55
N PRO A 516 5.33 26.27 -10.40
CA PRO A 516 5.99 27.51 -10.80
C PRO A 516 6.11 28.48 -9.61
N THR A 517 7.04 29.44 -9.71
CA THR A 517 7.27 30.44 -8.67
C THR A 517 6.01 31.24 -8.32
N SER A 518 5.12 31.48 -9.28
CA SER A 518 3.83 32.15 -9.07
C SER A 518 2.92 31.37 -8.11
N ALA A 519 2.79 30.06 -8.30
CA ALA A 519 1.99 29.20 -7.41
C ALA A 519 2.61 29.12 -6.00
N LEU A 520 3.94 29.13 -5.91
CA LEU A 520 4.66 29.05 -4.63
C LEU A 520 4.69 30.38 -3.84
N ALA A 521 4.24 31.50 -4.44
CA ALA A 521 4.24 32.81 -3.78
C ALA A 521 3.30 32.90 -2.57
N ILE A 522 2.34 31.99 -2.47
CA ILE A 522 1.39 31.88 -1.34
C ILE A 522 2.00 31.27 -0.07
N CYS A 523 3.13 30.56 -0.19
CA CYS A 523 3.89 30.03 0.94
C CYS A 523 4.49 31.16 1.79
N THR A 524 4.62 30.94 3.09
CA THR A 524 5.45 31.83 3.92
C THR A 524 6.92 31.74 3.49
N PRO A 525 7.74 32.77 3.76
CA PRO A 525 9.17 32.74 3.42
C PRO A 525 9.90 31.52 4.01
N THR A 526 9.54 31.11 5.23
CA THR A 526 10.08 29.90 5.87
C THR A 526 9.72 28.65 5.08
N TYR A 527 8.44 28.44 4.74
CA TYR A 527 8.02 27.28 3.96
C TYR A 527 8.66 27.26 2.57
N ARG A 528 8.80 28.44 1.94
CA ARG A 528 9.47 28.56 0.65
C ARG A 528 10.93 28.10 0.73
N LYS A 529 11.68 28.60 1.72
CA LYS A 529 13.08 28.20 1.95
C LYS A 529 13.22 26.69 2.14
N HIS A 530 12.40 26.09 3.00
CA HIS A 530 12.49 24.66 3.28
C HIS A 530 12.01 23.79 2.11
N PHE A 531 11.14 24.31 1.25
CA PHE A 531 10.80 23.66 -0.01
C PHE A 531 11.95 23.67 -1.01
N ASP A 532 12.67 24.78 -1.14
CA ASP A 532 13.83 24.86 -2.02
C ASP A 532 14.92 23.85 -1.60
N LEU A 533 15.14 23.65 -0.29
CA LEU A 533 16.03 22.58 0.23
C LEU A 533 15.54 21.17 -0.13
N ALA A 534 14.23 20.94 -0.18
CA ALA A 534 13.67 19.66 -0.59
C ALA A 534 13.90 19.37 -2.08
N ILE A 535 13.85 20.41 -2.92
CA ILE A 535 14.19 20.31 -4.35
C ILE A 535 15.66 19.90 -4.52
N GLU A 536 16.58 20.60 -3.86
CA GLU A 536 18.01 20.29 -3.88
C GLU A 536 18.28 18.84 -3.43
N ARG A 537 17.57 18.38 -2.40
CA ARG A 537 17.68 16.99 -1.92
C ARG A 537 17.25 15.97 -2.97
N LEU A 538 16.21 16.22 -3.77
CA LEU A 538 15.85 15.32 -4.87
C LEU A 538 16.89 15.32 -6.00
N GLU A 539 17.45 16.48 -6.33
CA GLU A 539 18.50 16.59 -7.36
C GLU A 539 19.75 15.78 -6.98
N LEU A 540 20.15 15.84 -5.70
CA LEU A 540 21.24 15.02 -5.15
C LEU A 540 20.97 13.50 -5.17
N LEU A 541 19.71 13.10 -5.33
CA LEU A 541 19.29 11.69 -5.39
C LEU A 541 19.20 11.12 -6.80
N GLY A 542 19.61 11.88 -7.82
CA GLY A 542 19.49 11.51 -9.23
C GLY A 542 18.20 12.01 -9.87
N GLY A 543 17.46 12.89 -9.18
CA GLY A 543 16.28 13.56 -9.71
C GLY A 543 16.65 14.62 -10.74
N VAL A 544 16.01 14.60 -11.90
CA VAL A 544 16.11 15.67 -12.90
C VAL A 544 14.84 16.51 -12.85
N ARG A 545 15.01 17.78 -12.49
CA ARG A 545 13.89 18.73 -12.44
C ARG A 545 13.39 19.06 -13.85
N GLN A 546 12.07 19.04 -14.02
CA GLN A 546 11.39 19.44 -15.25
C GLN A 546 10.35 20.53 -14.97
N GLU A 547 10.31 21.53 -15.84
CA GLU A 547 9.24 22.53 -15.85
C GLU A 547 7.93 21.89 -16.35
N ILE A 548 6.83 22.21 -15.65
CA ILE A 548 5.51 21.65 -15.94
C ILE A 548 4.49 22.76 -16.14
N ASP A 549 3.49 22.49 -16.98
CA ASP A 549 2.30 23.33 -17.06
C ASP A 549 1.46 23.14 -15.79
N TRP A 550 1.27 24.21 -15.03
CA TRP A 550 0.53 24.19 -13.77
C TRP A 550 -1.00 24.27 -13.94
N THR A 551 -1.46 24.63 -15.14
CA THR A 551 -2.87 24.86 -15.47
C THR A 551 -3.83 23.75 -15.02
N PRO A 552 -3.56 22.44 -15.26
CA PRO A 552 -4.48 21.39 -14.82
C PRO A 552 -4.60 21.28 -13.30
N PHE A 553 -3.51 21.50 -12.56
CA PHE A 553 -3.52 21.41 -11.10
C PHE A 553 -4.30 22.57 -10.47
N GLU A 554 -4.09 23.80 -10.95
CA GLU A 554 -4.89 24.96 -10.54
C GLU A 554 -6.38 24.79 -10.91
N GLY A 555 -6.66 24.29 -12.12
CA GLY A 555 -8.01 23.96 -12.56
C GLY A 555 -8.69 22.94 -11.65
N GLY A 556 -7.99 21.86 -11.30
CA GLY A 556 -8.45 20.83 -10.38
C GLY A 556 -8.74 21.36 -8.98
N SER A 557 -7.87 22.21 -8.43
CA SER A 557 -8.07 22.83 -7.11
C SER A 557 -9.33 23.70 -7.06
N ARG A 558 -9.58 24.52 -8.09
CA ARG A 558 -10.78 25.37 -8.17
C ARG A 558 -12.08 24.59 -8.23
N LEU A 559 -12.10 23.45 -8.94
CA LEU A 559 -13.32 22.63 -9.04
C LEU A 559 -13.84 22.15 -7.68
N LEU A 560 -12.96 21.96 -6.69
CA LEU A 560 -13.34 21.43 -5.38
C LEU A 560 -14.19 22.39 -4.54
N TYR A 561 -13.82 23.68 -4.50
CA TYR A 561 -14.47 24.68 -3.62
C TYR A 561 -15.21 25.77 -4.38
N ASP A 562 -14.82 26.11 -5.61
CA ASP A 562 -15.52 27.10 -6.45
C ASP A 562 -16.55 26.42 -7.38
N GLY A 563 -16.34 25.13 -7.66
CA GLY A 563 -17.20 24.33 -8.54
C GLY A 563 -18.34 23.62 -7.84
N ALA A 564 -19.01 22.77 -8.62
CA ALA A 564 -20.19 22.02 -8.22
C ALA A 564 -19.90 20.84 -7.27
N LEU A 565 -18.64 20.45 -7.06
CA LEU A 565 -18.26 19.33 -6.16
C LEU A 565 -18.68 19.57 -4.71
N MET A 566 -18.85 20.82 -4.28
CA MET A 566 -19.45 21.14 -2.98
C MET A 566 -20.88 20.60 -2.82
N ASN A 567 -21.63 20.45 -3.92
CA ASN A 567 -22.97 19.84 -3.89
C ASN A 567 -22.92 18.34 -3.62
N GLU A 568 -21.83 17.65 -4.00
CA GLU A 568 -21.66 16.24 -3.62
C GLU A 568 -21.52 16.10 -2.11
N ARG A 569 -20.84 17.05 -1.43
CA ARG A 569 -20.78 17.07 0.03
C ARG A 569 -22.15 17.23 0.67
N VAL A 570 -22.95 18.18 0.15
CA VAL A 570 -24.35 18.38 0.58
C VAL A 570 -25.14 17.08 0.42
N GLN A 571 -24.97 16.39 -0.72
CA GLN A 571 -25.64 15.12 -0.97
C GLN A 571 -25.16 13.97 -0.06
N CYS A 572 -23.86 13.89 0.22
CA CYS A 572 -23.28 12.86 1.08
C CYS A 572 -23.74 12.97 2.54
N VAL A 573 -23.83 14.20 3.05
CA VAL A 573 -24.38 14.47 4.39
C VAL A 573 -25.90 14.27 4.42
N GLY A 574 -26.58 14.57 3.31
CA GLY A 574 -28.03 14.49 3.18
C GLY A 574 -28.67 15.89 3.22
N PRO A 575 -29.34 16.33 2.14
CA PRO A 575 -30.01 17.63 2.11
C PRO A 575 -31.05 17.81 3.22
N GLU A 576 -31.81 16.77 3.55
CA GLU A 576 -32.79 16.81 4.64
C GLU A 576 -32.12 16.92 6.02
N PHE A 577 -30.97 16.25 6.22
CA PHE A 577 -30.19 16.42 7.45
C PHE A 577 -29.73 17.87 7.60
N LEU A 578 -29.21 18.49 6.53
CA LEU A 578 -28.78 19.89 6.54
C LEU A 578 -29.95 20.87 6.68
N LYS A 579 -31.16 20.50 6.24
CA LYS A 579 -32.35 21.30 6.43
C LYS A 579 -32.80 21.28 7.89
N ASP A 580 -32.85 20.10 8.51
CA ASP A 580 -33.51 19.89 9.81
C ASP A 580 -32.54 19.97 11.00
N LYS A 581 -31.25 19.68 10.78
CA LYS A 581 -30.25 19.46 11.84
C LYS A 581 -28.95 20.26 11.65
N ARG A 582 -28.85 21.20 10.69
CA ARG A 582 -27.61 21.97 10.49
C ARG A 582 -27.18 22.81 11.70
N GLN A 583 -28.10 23.15 12.59
CA GLN A 583 -27.81 23.82 13.86
C GLN A 583 -26.91 22.99 14.80
N ASN A 584 -26.87 21.66 14.62
CA ASN A 584 -26.00 20.76 15.35
C ASN A 584 -24.57 20.70 14.79
N LEU A 585 -24.30 21.39 13.67
CA LEU A 585 -22.97 21.47 13.09
C LEU A 585 -22.11 22.52 13.80
N HIS A 586 -20.80 22.26 13.86
CA HIS A 586 -19.79 23.23 14.26
C HIS A 586 -19.97 24.54 13.45
N PRO A 587 -19.86 25.74 14.06
CA PRO A 587 -20.19 27.00 13.39
C PRO A 587 -19.55 27.20 12.01
N THR A 588 -18.26 26.89 11.88
CA THR A 588 -17.54 26.96 10.59
C THR A 588 -18.05 25.94 9.57
N THR A 589 -18.32 24.71 10.01
CA THR A 589 -18.84 23.63 9.15
C THR A 589 -20.25 23.99 8.67
N ARG A 590 -21.09 24.52 9.57
CA ARG A 590 -22.42 25.06 9.22
C ARG A 590 -22.32 26.15 8.17
N ALA A 591 -21.47 27.16 8.40
CA ALA A 591 -21.29 28.28 7.47
C ALA A 591 -20.83 27.81 6.08
N LEU A 592 -19.94 26.79 6.01
CA LEU A 592 -19.51 26.18 4.76
C LEU A 592 -20.68 25.56 3.99
N PHE A 593 -21.51 24.76 4.67
CA PHE A 593 -22.68 24.12 4.02
C PHE A 593 -23.78 25.14 3.66
N GLU A 594 -24.03 26.15 4.51
CA GLU A 594 -24.97 27.23 4.20
C GLU A 594 -24.51 28.04 2.98
N SER A 595 -23.21 28.34 2.88
CA SER A 595 -22.63 28.96 1.68
C SER A 595 -22.85 28.09 0.45
N ALA A 596 -22.53 26.79 0.53
CA ALA A 596 -22.74 25.87 -0.59
C ALA A 596 -24.21 25.77 -1.03
N MET A 597 -25.14 25.65 -0.09
CA MET A 597 -26.58 25.57 -0.35
C MET A 597 -27.19 26.88 -0.90
N SER A 598 -26.58 28.03 -0.59
CA SER A 598 -27.01 29.34 -1.09
C SER A 598 -26.59 29.60 -2.54
N ARG A 599 -25.64 28.84 -3.08
CA ARG A 599 -25.19 28.97 -4.48
C ARG A 599 -26.30 28.53 -5.43
N ASN A 600 -26.61 29.36 -6.41
CA ASN A 600 -27.57 29.04 -7.48
C ASN A 600 -26.95 28.10 -8.54
N THR A 601 -26.41 26.95 -8.11
CA THR A 601 -25.81 25.97 -9.00
C THR A 601 -26.88 25.32 -9.88
N LYS A 602 -26.68 25.32 -11.20
CA LYS A 602 -27.60 24.69 -12.15
C LYS A 602 -27.10 23.29 -12.54
N PRO A 603 -28.00 22.38 -12.98
CA PRO A 603 -27.58 21.05 -13.41
C PRO A 603 -26.47 21.07 -14.47
N TRP A 604 -26.51 22.02 -15.42
CA TRP A 604 -25.46 22.14 -16.44
C TRP A 604 -24.12 22.66 -15.90
N ASP A 605 -24.07 23.33 -14.74
CA ASP A 605 -22.81 23.67 -14.08
C ASP A 605 -22.11 22.41 -13.59
N VAL A 606 -22.87 21.42 -13.09
CA VAL A 606 -22.34 20.11 -12.67
C VAL A 606 -21.69 19.41 -13.87
N TYR A 607 -22.38 19.34 -15.01
CA TYR A 607 -21.83 18.69 -16.20
C TYR A 607 -20.65 19.47 -16.79
N ARG A 608 -20.68 20.81 -16.78
CA ARG A 608 -19.53 21.64 -17.17
C ARG A 608 -18.31 21.30 -16.32
N ASP A 609 -18.47 21.22 -15.01
CA ASP A 609 -17.38 20.96 -14.07
C ASP A 609 -16.87 19.52 -14.21
N GLN A 610 -17.75 18.55 -14.49
CA GLN A 610 -17.34 17.18 -14.85
C GLN A 610 -16.52 17.14 -16.15
N HIS A 611 -16.92 17.89 -17.17
CA HIS A 611 -16.14 18.00 -18.41
C HIS A 611 -14.77 18.63 -18.17
N ALA A 612 -14.72 19.69 -17.34
CA ALA A 612 -13.46 20.33 -16.93
C ALA A 612 -12.58 19.37 -16.13
N GLN A 613 -13.14 18.60 -15.20
CA GLN A 613 -12.42 17.59 -14.45
C GLN A 613 -11.79 16.54 -15.38
N ALA A 614 -12.55 16.04 -16.36
CA ALA A 614 -12.05 15.07 -17.33
C ALA A 614 -10.90 15.66 -18.18
N LEU A 615 -11.03 16.91 -18.61
CA LEU A 615 -9.98 17.64 -19.34
C LEU A 615 -8.70 17.77 -18.50
N TYR A 616 -8.79 18.30 -17.28
CA TYR A 616 -7.63 18.50 -16.42
C TYR A 616 -6.99 17.18 -16.00
N THR A 617 -7.78 16.13 -15.77
CA THR A 617 -7.26 14.78 -15.50
C THR A 617 -6.44 14.26 -16.67
N ARG A 618 -6.93 14.43 -17.90
CA ARG A 618 -6.19 14.04 -19.11
C ARG A 618 -4.90 14.84 -19.26
N GLN A 619 -4.94 16.15 -19.04
CA GLN A 619 -3.75 17.00 -19.13
C GLN A 619 -2.71 16.63 -18.07
N ALA A 620 -3.13 16.38 -16.83
CA ALA A 620 -2.24 15.88 -15.78
C ALA A 620 -1.60 14.54 -16.17
N ALA A 621 -2.38 13.60 -16.73
CA ALA A 621 -1.83 12.32 -17.21
C ALA A 621 -0.74 12.51 -18.27
N VAL A 622 -0.91 13.43 -19.22
CA VAL A 622 0.11 13.76 -20.25
C VAL A 622 1.38 14.36 -19.62
N ILE A 623 1.25 15.10 -18.52
CA ILE A 623 2.43 15.60 -17.78
C ILE A 623 3.19 14.43 -17.14
N PHE A 624 2.48 13.48 -16.53
CA PHE A 624 3.07 12.26 -15.93
C PHE A 624 3.63 11.25 -16.95
N GLU A 625 3.43 11.45 -18.26
CA GLU A 625 4.21 10.73 -19.28
C GLU A 625 5.67 11.22 -19.34
N LYS A 626 5.96 12.41 -18.80
CA LYS A 626 7.29 13.04 -18.85
C LYS A 626 7.98 13.11 -17.48
N ILE A 627 7.21 13.07 -16.40
CA ILE A 627 7.71 13.10 -15.03
C ILE A 627 7.28 11.85 -14.27
N ASP A 628 8.11 11.40 -13.34
CA ASP A 628 7.79 10.28 -12.45
C ASP A 628 6.97 10.73 -11.25
N ILE A 629 7.27 11.93 -10.74
CA ILE A 629 6.56 12.56 -9.62
C ILE A 629 6.44 14.07 -9.79
N LEU A 630 5.45 14.65 -9.12
CA LEU A 630 5.35 16.06 -8.83
C LEU A 630 5.69 16.27 -7.35
N LEU A 631 6.72 17.07 -7.05
CA LEU A 631 7.06 17.48 -5.69
C LEU A 631 6.38 18.81 -5.36
N VAL A 632 5.63 18.88 -4.26
CA VAL A 632 5.00 20.12 -3.76
C VAL A 632 5.26 20.32 -2.26
N PRO A 633 5.23 21.56 -1.72
CA PRO A 633 5.05 21.74 -0.29
C PRO A 633 3.73 21.07 0.12
N THR A 634 3.68 20.34 1.23
CA THR A 634 2.42 19.70 1.63
C THR A 634 1.34 20.74 1.94
N THR A 635 1.73 21.92 2.42
CA THR A 635 0.85 23.04 2.72
C THR A 635 1.65 24.36 2.69
N THR A 636 1.00 25.49 2.95
CA THR A 636 1.56 26.84 2.72
C THR A 636 2.14 27.50 3.97
N CYS A 637 1.67 27.12 5.15
CA CYS A 637 2.14 27.58 6.46
C CYS A 637 1.64 26.63 7.57
N HIS A 638 2.17 26.76 8.80
CA HIS A 638 1.63 26.10 9.99
C HIS A 638 1.02 27.16 10.91
N PRO A 639 -0.31 27.38 10.92
CA PRO A 639 -0.91 28.44 11.71
C PRO A 639 -1.09 28.04 13.19
N THR A 640 -1.17 29.05 14.05
CA THR A 640 -1.68 28.92 15.40
C THR A 640 -3.19 28.69 15.38
N VAL A 641 -3.73 28.19 16.49
CA VAL A 641 -5.16 28.05 16.67
C VAL A 641 -5.86 29.40 16.68
N ALA A 642 -5.26 30.42 17.30
CA ALA A 642 -5.81 31.77 17.32
C ALA A 642 -5.96 32.35 15.90
N GLU A 643 -4.93 32.22 15.06
CA GLU A 643 -4.99 32.64 13.65
C GLU A 643 -6.05 31.85 12.87
N MET A 644 -6.23 30.55 13.17
CA MET A 644 -7.26 29.73 12.54
C MET A 644 -8.68 30.10 13.00
N GLU A 645 -8.86 30.51 14.25
CA GLU A 645 -10.16 30.97 14.75
C GLU A 645 -10.53 32.36 14.23
N GLU A 646 -9.55 33.21 13.93
CA GLU A 646 -9.75 34.54 13.36
C GLU A 646 -10.26 34.48 11.89
N ASP A 647 -9.70 33.58 11.07
CA ASP A 647 -10.10 33.40 9.68
C ASP A 647 -10.26 31.91 9.27
N PRO A 648 -11.27 31.22 9.81
CA PRO A 648 -11.38 29.76 9.74
C PRO A 648 -11.71 29.23 8.34
N ILE A 649 -12.15 30.07 7.41
CA ILE A 649 -12.52 29.66 6.04
C ILE A 649 -11.36 29.93 5.08
N ALA A 650 -10.88 31.18 4.99
CA ALA A 650 -9.88 31.51 3.97
C ALA A 650 -8.49 30.97 4.34
N LEU A 651 -8.12 30.95 5.63
CA LEU A 651 -6.87 30.31 6.05
C LEU A 651 -6.91 28.80 5.77
N ASN A 652 -8.04 28.13 6.01
CA ASN A 652 -8.19 26.72 5.68
C ASN A 652 -8.08 26.47 4.16
N ALA A 653 -8.65 27.34 3.32
CA ALA A 653 -8.50 27.22 1.87
C ALA A 653 -7.03 27.38 1.44
N LYS A 654 -6.33 28.36 2.01
CA LYS A 654 -4.89 28.58 1.81
C LYS A 654 -4.04 27.36 2.20
N LEU A 655 -4.41 26.60 3.24
CA LEU A 655 -3.69 25.38 3.60
C LEU A 655 -3.74 24.29 2.52
N GLY A 656 -4.79 24.29 1.69
CA GLY A 656 -5.04 23.22 0.72
C GLY A 656 -4.59 23.52 -0.72
N GLU A 657 -3.90 24.64 -0.94
CA GLU A 657 -3.40 25.08 -2.25
C GLU A 657 -2.75 23.94 -3.06
N PHE A 658 -1.87 23.18 -2.41
CA PHE A 658 -1.10 22.09 -3.03
C PHE A 658 -1.71 20.69 -2.83
N THR A 659 -2.91 20.60 -2.25
CA THR A 659 -3.53 19.30 -1.91
C THR A 659 -4.89 19.07 -2.57
N HIS A 660 -5.66 20.13 -2.84
CA HIS A 660 -7.03 20.04 -3.36
C HIS A 660 -7.15 19.26 -4.67
N PHE A 661 -6.23 19.47 -5.61
CA PHE A 661 -6.31 18.88 -6.94
C PHE A 661 -6.12 17.36 -6.97
N ALA A 662 -5.45 16.76 -5.98
CA ALA A 662 -4.95 15.38 -6.10
C ALA A 662 -6.06 14.35 -6.37
N ASN A 663 -7.13 14.32 -5.57
CA ASN A 663 -8.25 13.39 -5.82
C ASN A 663 -9.15 13.81 -6.97
N VAL A 664 -9.24 15.13 -7.23
CA VAL A 664 -9.99 15.68 -8.37
C VAL A 664 -9.40 15.17 -9.68
N LEU A 665 -8.07 15.08 -9.76
CA LEU A 665 -7.33 14.68 -10.96
C LEU A 665 -6.84 13.22 -10.92
N ASP A 666 -7.39 12.41 -10.01
CA ASP A 666 -7.09 10.97 -9.89
C ASP A 666 -5.59 10.63 -9.64
N LEU A 667 -4.93 11.43 -8.81
CA LEU A 667 -3.51 11.27 -8.45
C LEU A 667 -3.36 10.49 -7.14
N CYS A 668 -2.20 9.87 -6.91
CA CYS A 668 -1.76 9.33 -5.62
C CYS A 668 -0.67 10.22 -5.02
N GLY A 669 -0.35 10.05 -3.73
CA GLY A 669 0.77 10.79 -3.15
C GLY A 669 1.10 10.43 -1.71
N VAL A 670 2.29 10.81 -1.27
CA VAL A 670 2.76 10.60 0.10
C VAL A 670 3.35 11.91 0.64
N ALA A 671 2.81 12.38 1.75
CA ALA A 671 3.40 13.46 2.53
C ALA A 671 4.47 12.86 3.45
N VAL A 672 5.65 13.46 3.47
CA VAL A 672 6.79 13.04 4.29
C VAL A 672 7.39 14.24 4.99
N HIS A 673 7.99 14.00 6.15
CA HIS A 673 8.85 14.98 6.80
C HIS A 673 10.06 15.27 5.90
N SER A 674 10.34 16.56 5.68
CA SER A 674 11.46 16.99 4.86
C SER A 674 12.58 17.57 5.71
N SER A 675 12.25 18.46 6.64
CA SER A 675 13.21 19.16 7.49
C SER A 675 12.47 19.80 8.66
N ASP A 676 13.21 20.33 9.63
CA ASP A 676 12.63 21.17 10.66
C ASP A 676 13.05 22.62 10.50
N TYR A 677 12.24 23.53 11.03
CA TYR A 677 12.52 24.94 11.10
C TYR A 677 12.30 25.47 12.52
N GLU A 678 13.02 26.54 12.86
CA GLU A 678 12.83 27.25 14.12
C GLU A 678 11.98 28.49 13.89
N GLU A 679 11.06 28.75 14.81
CA GLU A 679 10.34 30.01 14.88
C GLU A 679 10.90 30.92 15.99
N ASN A 680 10.46 32.18 15.99
CA ASN A 680 10.71 33.20 17.02
C ASN A 680 10.21 32.73 18.40
N GLU A 681 10.93 31.81 19.04
CA GLU A 681 10.76 31.27 20.40
C GLU A 681 11.61 30.00 20.64
N GLY A 682 12.37 29.53 19.64
CA GLY A 682 13.26 28.37 19.77
C GLY A 682 12.56 27.01 19.71
N LYS A 683 11.25 26.98 19.40
CA LYS A 683 10.54 25.73 19.11
C LYS A 683 10.89 25.25 17.70
N ARG A 684 11.20 23.97 17.59
CA ARG A 684 11.51 23.28 16.33
C ARG A 684 10.23 22.63 15.80
N LEU A 685 9.75 23.10 14.65
CA LEU A 685 8.53 22.66 13.99
C LEU A 685 8.85 21.86 12.71
N PRO A 686 8.04 20.84 12.38
CA PRO A 686 8.25 20.05 11.18
C PRO A 686 7.80 20.78 9.93
N PHE A 687 8.56 20.63 8.85
CA PHE A 687 8.16 20.99 7.49
C PHE A 687 8.06 19.72 6.64
N GLY A 688 6.95 19.60 5.90
CA GLY A 688 6.64 18.45 5.05
C GLY A 688 6.50 18.80 3.58
N VAL A 689 6.85 17.84 2.73
CA VAL A 689 6.60 17.87 1.28
C VAL A 689 5.73 16.69 0.89
N THR A 690 4.98 16.84 -0.19
CA THR A 690 4.22 15.73 -0.78
C THR A 690 4.79 15.38 -2.14
N LEU A 691 5.12 14.10 -2.30
CA LEU A 691 5.45 13.51 -3.59
C LEU A 691 4.15 12.96 -4.18
N ILE A 692 3.77 13.43 -5.36
CA ILE A 692 2.51 13.12 -6.03
C ILE A 692 2.81 12.33 -7.32
N GLY A 693 2.07 11.26 -7.57
CA GLY A 693 2.16 10.46 -8.80
C GLY A 693 0.81 10.35 -9.50
N ALA A 694 0.81 9.90 -10.75
CA ALA A 694 -0.44 9.56 -11.44
C ALA A 694 -1.12 8.34 -10.81
N SER A 695 -2.40 8.16 -11.14
CA SER A 695 -3.17 6.95 -10.84
C SER A 695 -2.36 5.69 -11.09
N GLY A 696 -2.24 4.80 -10.10
CA GLY A 696 -1.48 3.55 -10.19
C GLY A 696 0.01 3.64 -9.84
N MET A 697 0.61 4.84 -9.80
CA MET A 697 2.06 5.03 -9.54
C MET A 697 2.45 4.98 -8.05
N ASP A 698 1.57 4.45 -7.19
CA ASP A 698 1.74 4.37 -5.73
C ASP A 698 3.13 3.83 -5.32
N GLY A 699 3.52 2.68 -5.89
CA GLY A 699 4.80 2.03 -5.59
C GLY A 699 6.01 2.90 -5.95
N LYS A 700 5.98 3.53 -7.13
CA LYS A 700 7.05 4.41 -7.61
C LYS A 700 7.21 5.66 -6.73
N VAL A 701 6.08 6.27 -6.36
CA VAL A 701 6.06 7.41 -5.44
C VAL A 701 6.66 7.03 -4.08
N LEU A 702 6.28 5.87 -3.54
CA LEU A 702 6.81 5.38 -2.27
C LEU A 702 8.31 5.00 -2.38
N ASP A 703 8.78 4.51 -3.52
CA ASP A 703 10.21 4.19 -3.73
C ASP A 703 11.05 5.48 -3.65
N ILE A 704 10.60 6.55 -4.31
CA ILE A 704 11.29 7.86 -4.30
C ILE A 704 11.18 8.50 -2.91
N ALA A 705 10.00 8.44 -2.28
CA ALA A 705 9.79 8.99 -0.94
C ALA A 705 10.66 8.30 0.12
N LYS A 706 10.85 6.98 0.03
CA LYS A 706 11.72 6.23 0.94
C LYS A 706 13.17 6.72 0.86
N VAL A 707 13.71 6.84 -0.35
CA VAL A 707 15.09 7.31 -0.54
C VAL A 707 15.23 8.77 -0.13
N PHE A 708 14.20 9.59 -0.39
CA PHE A 708 14.13 10.96 0.11
C PHE A 708 14.22 10.95 1.64
N GLU A 709 13.26 10.35 2.35
CA GLU A 709 13.17 10.25 3.82
C GLU A 709 14.49 9.81 4.46
N GLN A 710 15.12 8.76 3.94
CA GLN A 710 16.35 8.18 4.47
C GLN A 710 17.62 9.02 4.19
N THR A 711 17.56 10.02 3.31
CA THR A 711 18.74 10.83 3.00
C THR A 711 18.88 11.97 4.01
N PRO A 712 19.97 12.09 4.78
CA PRO A 712 20.09 13.16 5.78
C PRO A 712 19.93 14.55 5.17
N VAL A 713 19.23 15.45 5.88
CA VAL A 713 19.21 16.88 5.53
C VAL A 713 20.62 17.40 5.81
N SER A 714 21.35 17.81 4.77
CA SER A 714 22.63 18.52 4.93
C SER A 714 22.37 19.78 5.75
N ARG A 715 23.03 19.87 6.92
CA ARG A 715 22.94 21.03 7.83
C ARG A 715 23.57 22.26 7.23
#